data_AF-A0A0D2BIS8-F1
#
_entry.id   AF-A0A0D2BIS8-F1
#
_cell.length_a   1.000
_cell.length_b   1.000
_cell.length_c   1.000
_cell.angle_alpha   90.00
_cell.angle_beta   90.00
_cell.angle_gamma   90.00
#
_symmetry.space_group_name_H-M   'P 1'
#
loop_
_entity.id
_entity.type
_entity.pdbx_description
1 polymer ?
#
loop_
_entity_poly.entity_id
_entity_poly.type
_entity_poly.pdbx_seq_one_letter_code
_entity_poly.pdbx_strand_id
1 'polypeptide(L)'
;MGPSTIYIVIRATNRELQAETPLQDVPFSTTRDEDDFVLATRDASRGDAYITTITSCQVFLGNEEKNQIKNLVVNDDGPPSNQSSPYVHSLIDTLQKAGHTVSVVLPHVQRSWIGKAHIVGQTLTPTYFRPGTLHKDDGVTSDRPFNDGGEEWILIDGTPASCVQIGLHHFFKDRGPVDLVVSGPNYGRNTTAVFALSSGTIGGALEGAMSGMKSIALSYAFDSREHDPEVIRTASKLSARLMEKLLNEWPDDVHLYSINVPLRKDVEQKKIVYTEMLQNRWHNGSSFEELPPEEDDRDPNTEEQIIREGGEGHTQVPRRLHRKFKWAPNFQDVRKAVTDAQKGDGWEVLQGNITVTPLVANFWHLPHYTGEIKLEHNKSDLTRESSSNTIYAVVDYPDPYVQPLILQGLRSLEDFSIQQISAVSELQRATIPVLQFTAYESLDFEHAMQHSKTSQVCAYVIRKALIRKHYLSNTVSTWLVKHPDSVLAKHFRPCVHFELDYAEFLDEALVDAWDLNESMAENERKESTGSKNWWILKPGMSDGGNGIRLFSSFDELQAIFEDWEGSDSEGDEEDETDHRKDEDTTENPEDASNQDHAMTSQLRHFIAQPYIDPPLLLEAYGNRKFHIRAYVLAAGALRVFVYREMLALFAAKQYQSPGHSGDEEILDLAQHLTNTCFQDEETKSSSVHQFWRLESTHLRADWKEMVFQQICDVTGEVFEAAAREQMVHFQALPNAFEIFGVDFLVDQNANVWLLELNAYPDFKQTGSDLQDAVVGGLFREVARAAIGPFFGAAYHGSSQMPLVRALSLGRD
;
A
#
# COMPACT_ATOMS: atom_id res chain seq x y z
N MET A 1 -31.64 -38.58 -35.15
CA MET A 1 -30.75 -39.74 -35.32
C MET A 1 -30.00 -39.89 -34.00
N GLY A 2 -30.02 -40.96 -33.20
CA GLY A 2 -30.91 -42.12 -33.03
C GLY A 2 -31.22 -42.27 -31.51
N PRO A 3 -31.93 -43.31 -31.04
CA PRO A 3 -32.35 -43.41 -29.65
C PRO A 3 -31.15 -43.75 -28.74
N SER A 4 -31.02 -43.03 -27.63
CA SER A 4 -29.98 -43.23 -26.62
C SER A 4 -30.24 -44.52 -25.84
N THR A 5 -29.43 -45.56 -26.07
CA THR A 5 -29.42 -46.78 -25.25
C THR A 5 -28.75 -46.47 -23.91
N ILE A 6 -29.50 -46.59 -22.81
CA ILE A 6 -28.97 -46.46 -21.44
C ILE A 6 -28.42 -47.83 -21.03
N TYR A 7 -27.11 -47.91 -20.75
CA TYR A 7 -26.51 -49.07 -20.12
C TYR A 7 -26.55 -48.90 -18.60
N ILE A 8 -27.28 -49.75 -17.90
CA ILE A 8 -27.23 -49.84 -16.43
C ILE A 8 -26.31 -51.00 -16.06
N VAL A 9 -25.13 -50.70 -15.54
CA VAL A 9 -24.23 -51.69 -14.93
C VAL A 9 -24.56 -51.74 -13.45
N ILE A 10 -25.28 -52.79 -13.01
CA ILE A 10 -25.49 -53.03 -11.58
C ILE A 10 -24.34 -53.89 -11.06
N ARG A 11 -23.48 -53.29 -10.25
CA ARG A 11 -22.46 -54.02 -9.48
C ARG A 11 -23.15 -54.63 -8.27
N ALA A 12 -23.31 -55.95 -8.24
CA ALA A 12 -23.84 -56.64 -7.07
C ALA A 12 -22.81 -56.58 -5.92
N THR A 13 -23.00 -55.67 -4.97
CA THR A 13 -22.32 -55.73 -3.67
C THR A 13 -23.28 -56.31 -2.66
N ASN A 14 -22.89 -57.43 -2.06
CA ASN A 14 -23.60 -58.12 -0.99
C ASN A 14 -23.98 -57.14 0.14
N ARG A 15 -25.25 -56.74 0.22
CA ARG A 15 -25.94 -56.39 1.46
C ARG A 15 -27.45 -56.36 1.25
N GLU A 16 -28.14 -57.00 2.17
CA GLU A 16 -29.57 -57.32 2.17
C GLU A 16 -30.48 -56.09 1.94
N LEU A 17 -31.42 -56.22 1.02
CA LEU A 17 -32.65 -55.44 0.99
C LEU A 17 -33.81 -56.41 0.74
N GLN A 18 -34.66 -56.55 1.76
CA GLN A 18 -35.87 -57.35 1.73
C GLN A 18 -36.83 -56.83 0.66
N ALA A 19 -37.33 -57.74 -0.18
CA ALA A 19 -38.50 -57.50 -1.02
C ALA A 19 -39.54 -58.61 -0.76
N GLU A 20 -40.76 -58.22 -0.41
CA GLU A 20 -41.91 -59.09 -0.27
C GLU A 20 -42.32 -59.69 -1.63
N THR A 21 -42.31 -61.03 -1.68
CA THR A 21 -43.03 -62.06 -2.49
C THR A 21 -44.12 -61.67 -3.54
N PRO A 22 -44.59 -62.62 -4.41
CA PRO A 22 -43.98 -63.86 -4.96
C PRO A 22 -44.31 -64.11 -6.47
N LEU A 23 -43.67 -65.11 -7.10
CA LEU A 23 -44.21 -66.06 -8.13
C LEU A 23 -43.02 -66.79 -8.80
N GLN A 24 -42.65 -68.00 -8.38
CA GLN A 24 -43.18 -69.35 -8.66
C GLN A 24 -42.35 -70.15 -9.70
N ASP A 25 -41.59 -71.12 -9.15
CA ASP A 25 -41.18 -72.46 -9.63
C ASP A 25 -40.54 -72.68 -11.01
N VAL A 26 -39.20 -72.80 -11.04
CA VAL A 26 -38.43 -73.78 -11.87
C VAL A 26 -37.13 -74.17 -11.10
N PRO A 27 -36.70 -75.45 -11.02
CA PRO A 27 -35.81 -75.94 -9.96
C PRO A 27 -34.32 -75.64 -10.17
N PHE A 28 -33.63 -75.33 -9.07
CA PHE A 28 -32.17 -75.25 -9.01
C PHE A 28 -31.52 -76.64 -9.11
N SER A 29 -30.59 -76.77 -10.06
CA SER A 29 -29.56 -77.82 -10.07
C SER A 29 -28.21 -77.14 -9.85
N THR A 30 -27.58 -77.44 -8.71
CA THR A 30 -26.29 -76.90 -8.30
C THR A 30 -25.13 -77.59 -9.03
N THR A 31 -24.37 -76.84 -9.82
CA THR A 31 -22.95 -77.11 -10.10
C THR A 31 -22.20 -75.79 -10.12
N ARG A 32 -21.18 -75.68 -9.26
CA ARG A 32 -20.23 -74.57 -9.21
C ARG A 32 -19.49 -74.49 -10.55
N ASP A 33 -19.58 -73.36 -11.22
CA ASP A 33 -18.48 -72.70 -11.91
C ASP A 33 -18.88 -71.22 -12.09
N GLU A 34 -17.97 -70.32 -11.75
CA GLU A 34 -18.12 -68.86 -11.78
C GLU A 34 -17.84 -68.37 -13.21
N ASP A 35 -18.67 -67.43 -13.68
CA ASP A 35 -18.59 -66.63 -14.93
C ASP A 35 -19.65 -66.96 -16.01
N ASP A 36 -20.90 -66.59 -15.75
CA ASP A 36 -21.91 -66.36 -16.80
C ASP A 36 -22.64 -65.03 -16.54
N PHE A 37 -22.45 -64.05 -17.43
CA PHE A 37 -23.20 -62.78 -17.45
C PHE A 37 -24.48 -62.95 -18.29
N VAL A 38 -25.66 -62.77 -17.69
CA VAL A 38 -26.94 -62.72 -18.42
C VAL A 38 -27.29 -61.27 -18.76
N LEU A 39 -27.34 -60.93 -20.05
CA LEU A 39 -27.76 -59.63 -20.55
C LEU A 39 -29.26 -59.66 -20.88
N ALA A 40 -30.08 -58.97 -20.07
CA ALA A 40 -31.48 -58.69 -20.40
C ALA A 40 -31.60 -57.25 -20.91
N THR A 41 -32.10 -57.07 -22.13
CA THR A 41 -32.40 -55.73 -22.68
C THR A 41 -33.91 -55.57 -22.85
N ARG A 42 -34.42 -54.37 -22.57
CA ARG A 42 -35.83 -54.02 -22.77
C ARG A 42 -35.90 -52.91 -23.81
N ASP A 43 -36.46 -53.21 -24.97
CA ASP A 43 -36.78 -52.20 -25.99
C ASP A 43 -38.02 -51.41 -25.54
N ALA A 44 -37.88 -50.10 -25.38
CA ALA A 44 -38.95 -49.23 -24.89
C ALA A 44 -40.10 -49.02 -25.89
N SER A 45 -40.04 -49.60 -27.10
CA SER A 45 -41.05 -49.41 -28.15
C SER A 45 -42.00 -50.60 -28.37
N ARG A 46 -41.70 -51.79 -27.83
CA ARG A 46 -42.57 -52.99 -27.91
C ARG A 46 -42.45 -53.79 -26.62
N GLY A 47 -43.54 -53.89 -25.87
CA GLY A 47 -43.56 -54.33 -24.47
C GLY A 47 -43.29 -55.82 -24.17
N ASP A 48 -42.43 -56.52 -24.90
CA ASP A 48 -42.07 -57.93 -24.61
C ASP A 48 -40.55 -58.10 -24.42
N ALA A 49 -40.16 -58.94 -23.45
CA ALA A 49 -38.77 -59.23 -23.10
C ALA A 49 -38.31 -60.57 -23.72
N TYR A 50 -37.09 -60.61 -24.28
CA TYR A 50 -36.47 -61.83 -24.81
C TYR A 50 -35.05 -62.01 -24.23
N ILE A 51 -34.67 -63.27 -23.99
CA ILE A 51 -33.35 -63.68 -23.51
C ILE A 51 -32.60 -64.33 -24.68
N THR A 52 -31.40 -63.86 -24.99
CA THR A 52 -30.52 -64.48 -26.00
C THR A 52 -29.22 -64.93 -25.33
N THR A 53 -28.89 -66.22 -25.48
CA THR A 53 -27.64 -66.83 -24.99
C THR A 53 -26.57 -66.75 -26.07
N ILE A 54 -25.41 -66.16 -25.77
CA ILE A 54 -24.26 -66.10 -26.69
C ILE A 54 -23.37 -67.33 -26.44
N THR A 55 -23.50 -68.34 -27.30
CA THR A 55 -22.61 -69.52 -27.32
C THR A 55 -21.39 -69.26 -28.19
N SER A 56 -20.35 -68.68 -27.60
CA SER A 56 -18.91 -68.81 -27.93
C SER A 56 -18.17 -67.47 -27.74
N CYS A 57 -17.62 -67.26 -26.54
CA CYS A 57 -16.49 -66.34 -26.35
C CYS A 57 -15.23 -67.05 -26.85
N GLN A 58 -14.73 -66.68 -28.02
CA GLN A 58 -13.28 -66.80 -28.24
C GLN A 58 -12.63 -65.80 -27.29
N VAL A 59 -12.11 -66.32 -26.18
CA VAL A 59 -11.18 -65.61 -25.32
C VAL A 59 -9.98 -65.25 -26.18
N PHE A 60 -9.98 -64.05 -26.75
CA PHE A 60 -8.72 -63.37 -26.99
C PHE A 60 -8.14 -63.14 -25.60
N LEU A 61 -7.21 -64.00 -25.18
CA LEU A 61 -6.18 -63.61 -24.21
C LEU A 61 -5.39 -62.50 -24.89
N GLY A 62 -5.97 -61.29 -24.91
CA GLY A 62 -5.21 -60.08 -25.11
C GLY A 62 -4.20 -60.06 -23.98
N ASN A 63 -2.92 -60.06 -24.32
CA ASN A 63 -1.88 -59.69 -23.37
C ASN A 63 -2.39 -58.51 -22.55
N GLU A 64 -2.35 -58.60 -21.23
CA GLU A 64 -2.35 -57.40 -20.41
C GLU A 64 -1.10 -56.61 -20.82
N GLU A 65 -1.22 -55.77 -21.83
CA GLU A 65 -0.32 -54.65 -22.00
C GLU A 65 -0.45 -53.85 -20.70
N LYS A 66 0.53 -54.00 -19.81
CA LYS A 66 0.75 -53.02 -18.74
C LYS A 66 0.67 -51.67 -19.42
N ASN A 67 -0.36 -50.89 -19.08
CA ASN A 67 -0.60 -49.60 -19.69
C ASN A 67 0.67 -48.77 -19.47
N GLN A 68 1.45 -48.60 -20.53
CA GLN A 68 2.82 -48.12 -20.45
C GLN A 68 2.77 -46.62 -20.20
N ILE A 69 3.29 -46.14 -19.07
CA ILE A 69 3.23 -44.71 -18.73
C ILE A 69 4.05 -43.91 -19.76
N LYS A 70 3.39 -42.97 -20.42
CA LYS A 70 3.98 -42.08 -21.43
C LYS A 70 4.31 -40.73 -20.80
N ASN A 71 5.59 -40.42 -20.74
CA ASN A 71 6.12 -39.22 -20.10
C ASN A 71 6.59 -38.24 -21.16
N LEU A 72 6.25 -36.96 -21.00
CA LEU A 72 6.97 -35.86 -21.64
C LEU A 72 7.93 -35.26 -20.61
N VAL A 73 9.23 -35.37 -20.87
CA VAL A 73 10.28 -34.83 -20.01
C VAL A 73 10.79 -33.52 -20.59
N VAL A 74 10.77 -32.48 -19.75
CA VAL A 74 11.39 -31.17 -19.99
C VAL A 74 12.35 -30.84 -18.85
N ASN A 75 13.27 -29.89 -19.03
CA ASN A 75 14.14 -29.40 -17.96
C ASN A 75 14.62 -27.98 -18.29
N ASP A 76 14.93 -27.15 -17.29
CA ASP A 76 15.52 -25.84 -17.50
C ASP A 76 17.06 -25.84 -17.54
N ASP A 77 17.72 -26.89 -17.06
CA ASP A 77 19.19 -26.98 -17.11
C ASP A 77 19.76 -27.18 -18.54
N GLY A 78 18.90 -27.51 -19.52
CA GLY A 78 19.29 -27.76 -20.91
C GLY A 78 19.78 -29.20 -21.16
N PRO A 79 20.51 -29.44 -22.27
CA PRO A 79 20.94 -30.79 -22.67
C PRO A 79 21.92 -31.41 -21.65
N PRO A 80 22.04 -32.75 -21.57
CA PRO A 80 22.90 -33.44 -20.62
C PRO A 80 24.33 -32.90 -20.61
N SER A 81 24.81 -32.55 -19.41
CA SER A 81 26.18 -32.11 -19.18
C SER A 81 26.58 -32.45 -17.76
N ASN A 82 27.80 -32.93 -17.55
CA ASN A 82 28.33 -33.17 -16.20
C ASN A 82 28.43 -31.90 -15.34
N GLN A 83 28.45 -30.71 -15.94
CA GLN A 83 28.58 -29.45 -15.22
C GLN A 83 27.23 -28.76 -14.98
N SER A 84 26.43 -28.58 -16.04
CA SER A 84 25.19 -27.79 -15.97
C SER A 84 23.92 -28.63 -15.83
N SER A 85 23.86 -29.83 -16.43
CA SER A 85 22.65 -30.68 -16.48
C SER A 85 22.97 -32.15 -16.17
N PRO A 86 23.45 -32.47 -14.94
CA PRO A 86 23.98 -33.80 -14.63
C PRO A 86 22.90 -34.89 -14.39
N TYR A 87 21.63 -34.50 -14.23
CA TYR A 87 20.60 -35.39 -13.69
C TYR A 87 19.59 -35.92 -14.73
N VAL A 88 19.25 -35.12 -15.75
CA VAL A 88 18.15 -35.44 -16.69
C VAL A 88 18.38 -36.76 -17.44
N HIS A 89 19.61 -37.03 -17.86
CA HIS A 89 19.96 -38.27 -18.56
C HIS A 89 19.80 -39.51 -17.66
N SER A 90 20.14 -39.40 -16.38
CA SER A 90 19.98 -40.49 -15.41
C SER A 90 18.51 -40.80 -15.12
N LEU A 91 17.66 -39.77 -15.04
CA LEU A 91 16.22 -39.97 -14.87
C LEU A 91 15.61 -40.67 -16.09
N ILE A 92 15.94 -40.21 -17.31
CA ILE A 92 15.39 -40.77 -18.56
C ILE A 92 15.77 -42.25 -18.70
N ASP A 93 17.05 -42.58 -18.50
CA ASP A 93 17.53 -43.98 -18.50
C ASP A 93 16.78 -44.83 -17.46
N THR A 94 16.50 -44.27 -16.28
CA THR A 94 15.75 -44.96 -15.21
C THR A 94 14.30 -45.21 -15.60
N LEU A 95 13.61 -44.21 -16.18
CA LEU A 95 12.22 -44.33 -16.61
C LEU A 95 12.07 -45.33 -17.75
N GLN A 96 12.96 -45.29 -18.74
CA GLN A 96 12.98 -46.26 -19.85
C GLN A 96 13.21 -47.68 -19.33
N LYS A 97 14.13 -47.88 -18.38
CA LYS A 97 14.36 -49.17 -17.72
C LYS A 97 13.18 -49.64 -16.86
N ALA A 98 12.40 -48.73 -16.30
CA ALA A 98 11.14 -49.02 -15.64
C ALA A 98 10.01 -49.39 -16.63
N GLY A 99 10.29 -49.29 -17.93
CA GLY A 99 9.38 -49.62 -19.00
C GLY A 99 8.52 -48.46 -19.46
N HIS A 100 8.82 -47.21 -19.10
CA HIS A 100 8.05 -46.05 -19.55
C HIS A 100 8.38 -45.68 -20.99
N THR A 101 7.42 -45.10 -21.72
CA THR A 101 7.71 -44.39 -22.96
C THR A 101 8.09 -42.95 -22.62
N VAL A 102 9.24 -42.46 -23.09
CA VAL A 102 9.76 -41.15 -22.69
C VAL A 102 10.02 -40.28 -23.91
N SER A 103 9.29 -39.18 -24.02
CA SER A 103 9.48 -38.11 -25.02
C SER A 103 10.24 -36.96 -24.39
N VAL A 104 11.25 -36.41 -25.05
CA VAL A 104 12.16 -35.43 -24.43
C VAL A 104 12.23 -34.16 -25.27
N VAL A 105 11.87 -33.03 -24.67
CA VAL A 105 12.02 -31.69 -25.26
C VAL A 105 12.67 -30.76 -24.26
N LEU A 106 13.86 -30.25 -24.56
CA LEU A 106 14.63 -29.40 -23.66
C LEU A 106 14.95 -28.05 -24.33
N PRO A 107 15.19 -26.99 -23.58
CA PRO A 107 15.90 -25.83 -24.09
C PRO A 107 17.29 -26.23 -24.60
N HIS A 108 17.75 -25.62 -25.68
CA HIS A 108 19.09 -25.85 -26.25
C HIS A 108 20.25 -25.40 -25.34
N VAL A 109 19.97 -24.53 -24.36
CA VAL A 109 20.91 -23.99 -23.37
C VAL A 109 20.20 -23.89 -22.02
N GLN A 110 20.98 -23.75 -20.95
CA GLN A 110 20.45 -23.50 -19.62
C GLN A 110 19.56 -22.25 -19.57
N ARG A 111 18.39 -22.37 -18.95
CA ARG A 111 17.36 -21.33 -18.78
C ARG A 111 16.91 -21.22 -17.31
N SER A 112 17.86 -21.31 -16.39
CA SER A 112 17.64 -21.12 -14.95
C SER A 112 17.10 -19.72 -14.64
N TRP A 113 16.37 -19.58 -13.52
CA TRP A 113 15.79 -18.30 -13.05
C TRP A 113 14.78 -17.65 -14.00
N ILE A 114 14.30 -18.39 -14.99
CA ILE A 114 13.20 -18.00 -15.85
C ILE A 114 12.01 -18.85 -15.41
N GLY A 115 11.07 -18.26 -14.66
CA GLY A 115 9.82 -18.93 -14.28
C GLY A 115 8.97 -19.32 -15.50
N LYS A 116 7.65 -19.51 -15.35
CA LYS A 116 6.80 -19.78 -16.53
C LYS A 116 6.81 -18.59 -17.49
N ALA A 117 7.47 -18.73 -18.64
CA ALA A 117 7.56 -17.68 -19.67
C ALA A 117 7.50 -18.25 -21.09
N HIS A 118 6.98 -17.47 -22.04
CA HIS A 118 7.16 -17.65 -23.48
C HIS A 118 7.74 -16.37 -24.08
N ILE A 119 8.63 -16.49 -25.06
CA ILE A 119 9.27 -15.33 -25.69
C ILE A 119 8.45 -14.93 -26.91
N VAL A 120 7.64 -13.88 -26.78
CA VAL A 120 6.80 -13.36 -27.87
C VAL A 120 7.67 -12.65 -28.91
N GLY A 121 7.45 -12.95 -30.19
CA GLY A 121 8.19 -12.34 -31.31
C GLY A 121 9.48 -13.08 -31.69
N GLN A 122 9.91 -14.08 -30.91
CA GLN A 122 10.97 -15.00 -31.32
C GLN A 122 10.39 -16.17 -32.11
N THR A 123 10.99 -16.49 -33.25
CA THR A 123 10.72 -17.75 -33.95
C THR A 123 11.55 -18.84 -33.30
N LEU A 124 10.89 -19.89 -32.81
CA LEU A 124 11.57 -21.01 -32.17
C LEU A 124 11.99 -22.05 -33.20
N THR A 125 13.25 -22.49 -33.15
CA THR A 125 13.85 -23.46 -34.05
C THR A 125 14.27 -24.71 -33.28
N PRO A 126 13.84 -25.90 -33.71
CA PRO A 126 14.29 -27.15 -33.11
C PRO A 126 15.69 -27.56 -33.63
N THR A 127 16.53 -28.02 -32.71
CA THR A 127 17.76 -28.78 -32.97
C THR A 127 17.57 -30.20 -32.45
N TYR A 128 18.10 -31.18 -33.17
CA TYR A 128 17.92 -32.59 -32.85
C TYR A 128 19.14 -33.10 -32.10
N PHE A 129 18.91 -33.71 -30.94
CA PHE A 129 19.98 -34.17 -30.06
C PHE A 129 19.89 -35.67 -29.83
N ARG A 130 21.03 -36.34 -29.94
CA ARG A 130 21.20 -37.73 -29.55
C ARG A 130 22.04 -37.80 -28.28
N PRO A 131 21.48 -38.29 -27.16
CA PRO A 131 22.25 -38.45 -25.94
C PRO A 131 23.39 -39.45 -26.15
N GLY A 132 24.54 -39.15 -25.56
CA GLY A 132 25.73 -39.99 -25.59
C GLY A 132 25.72 -41.07 -24.50
N THR A 133 26.90 -41.43 -24.00
CA THR A 133 27.03 -42.35 -22.86
C THR A 133 26.60 -41.65 -21.57
N LEU A 134 25.90 -42.36 -20.69
CA LEU A 134 25.54 -41.82 -19.37
C LEU A 134 26.79 -41.32 -18.61
N HIS A 135 26.73 -40.09 -18.09
CA HIS A 135 27.83 -39.37 -17.42
C HIS A 135 29.03 -39.00 -18.31
N LYS A 136 28.88 -39.03 -19.64
CA LYS A 136 29.86 -38.48 -20.57
C LYS A 136 29.21 -37.40 -21.44
N ASP A 137 30.00 -36.37 -21.74
CA ASP A 137 29.58 -35.25 -22.59
C ASP A 137 29.90 -35.55 -24.06
N ASP A 138 29.42 -36.71 -24.56
CA ASP A 138 29.67 -37.24 -25.91
C ASP A 138 28.39 -37.29 -26.79
N GLY A 139 27.37 -36.52 -26.42
CA GLY A 139 26.15 -36.37 -27.21
C GLY A 139 26.36 -35.63 -28.54
N VAL A 140 25.46 -35.84 -29.51
CA VAL A 140 25.58 -35.30 -30.87
C VAL A 140 24.35 -34.46 -31.23
N THR A 141 24.58 -33.26 -31.76
CA THR A 141 23.53 -32.34 -32.24
C THR A 141 23.47 -32.31 -33.77
N SER A 142 22.28 -32.11 -34.33
CA SER A 142 22.02 -31.97 -35.76
C SER A 142 20.93 -30.92 -36.02
N ASP A 143 21.09 -30.11 -37.06
CA ASP A 143 20.06 -29.13 -37.49
C ASP A 143 18.86 -29.79 -38.20
N ARG A 144 18.97 -31.08 -38.50
CA ARG A 144 17.92 -31.88 -39.17
C ARG A 144 17.69 -33.21 -38.44
N PRO A 145 16.49 -33.81 -38.53
CA PRO A 145 16.22 -35.10 -37.91
C PRO A 145 17.20 -36.18 -38.38
N PHE A 146 17.55 -37.09 -37.49
CA PHE A 146 18.35 -38.27 -37.84
C PHE A 146 17.50 -39.29 -38.64
N ASN A 147 18.03 -39.79 -39.76
CA ASN A 147 17.32 -40.69 -40.68
C ASN A 147 17.49 -42.19 -40.35
N ASP A 148 17.97 -42.54 -39.16
CA ASP A 148 18.34 -43.91 -38.77
C ASP A 148 17.35 -44.58 -37.81
N GLY A 149 16.27 -43.88 -37.43
CA GLY A 149 15.24 -44.40 -36.53
C GLY A 149 15.69 -44.55 -35.06
N GLY A 150 16.85 -44.01 -34.70
CA GLY A 150 17.33 -43.98 -33.32
C GLY A 150 16.53 -43.01 -32.45
N GLU A 151 16.62 -43.17 -31.13
CA GLU A 151 15.98 -42.25 -30.20
C GLU A 151 16.61 -40.86 -30.28
N GLU A 152 15.75 -39.85 -30.34
CA GLU A 152 16.10 -38.46 -30.61
C GLU A 152 15.35 -37.57 -29.62
N TRP A 153 16.08 -36.60 -29.06
CA TRP A 153 15.55 -35.57 -28.19
C TRP A 153 15.46 -34.26 -28.99
N ILE A 154 14.48 -33.43 -28.66
CA ILE A 154 14.29 -32.15 -29.32
C ILE A 154 14.84 -31.05 -28.42
N LEU A 155 15.76 -30.25 -28.93
CA LEU A 155 16.24 -29.04 -28.29
C LEU A 155 15.57 -27.83 -28.92
N ILE A 156 15.03 -26.92 -28.11
CA ILE A 156 14.34 -25.72 -28.59
C ILE A 156 15.12 -24.48 -28.12
N ASP A 157 15.26 -23.47 -28.97
CA ASP A 157 15.84 -22.17 -28.62
C ASP A 157 14.93 -21.27 -27.75
N GLY A 158 14.10 -21.88 -26.91
CA GLY A 158 13.08 -21.22 -26.10
C GLY A 158 13.20 -21.53 -24.61
N THR A 159 12.06 -21.46 -23.93
CA THR A 159 11.89 -21.71 -22.49
C THR A 159 11.35 -23.12 -22.22
N PRO A 160 11.44 -23.63 -20.98
CA PRO A 160 10.83 -24.92 -20.61
C PRO A 160 9.33 -25.00 -20.92
N ALA A 161 8.58 -23.92 -20.69
CA ALA A 161 7.15 -23.88 -21.05
C ALA A 161 6.92 -24.04 -22.56
N SER A 162 7.77 -23.41 -23.40
CA SER A 162 7.70 -23.59 -24.85
C SER A 162 8.00 -25.04 -25.26
N CYS A 163 8.94 -25.69 -24.57
CA CYS A 163 9.28 -27.10 -24.78
C CYS A 163 8.10 -28.02 -24.48
N VAL A 164 7.33 -27.75 -23.42
CA VAL A 164 6.12 -28.51 -23.08
C VAL A 164 5.08 -28.40 -24.19
N GLN A 165 4.71 -27.19 -24.61
CA GLN A 165 3.72 -26.95 -25.67
C GLN A 165 4.13 -27.63 -26.99
N ILE A 166 5.40 -27.46 -27.38
CA ILE A 166 5.95 -28.06 -28.61
C ILE A 166 5.96 -29.59 -28.51
N GLY A 167 6.33 -30.15 -27.36
CA GLY A 167 6.33 -31.59 -27.10
C GLY A 167 4.94 -32.20 -27.10
N LEU A 168 3.95 -31.55 -26.51
CA LEU A 168 2.57 -32.04 -26.45
C LEU A 168 1.86 -31.98 -27.80
N HIS A 169 2.10 -30.94 -28.60
CA HIS A 169 1.25 -30.64 -29.76
C HIS A 169 1.93 -30.83 -31.12
N HIS A 170 3.26 -30.85 -31.20
CA HIS A 170 3.98 -30.84 -32.47
C HIS A 170 4.89 -32.05 -32.67
N PHE A 171 5.49 -32.59 -31.61
CA PHE A 171 6.36 -33.77 -31.67
C PHE A 171 5.71 -35.03 -31.07
N PHE A 172 6.30 -36.19 -31.36
CA PHE A 172 5.99 -37.47 -30.72
C PHE A 172 4.54 -37.99 -30.83
N LYS A 173 3.76 -37.50 -31.81
CA LYS A 173 2.36 -37.92 -32.03
C LYS A 173 2.21 -39.42 -32.28
N ASP A 174 3.25 -40.04 -32.82
CA ASP A 174 3.37 -41.47 -33.07
C ASP A 174 3.41 -42.32 -31.79
N ARG A 175 3.77 -41.73 -30.64
CA ARG A 175 3.86 -42.41 -29.34
C ARG A 175 2.53 -42.42 -28.56
N GLY A 176 1.51 -41.74 -29.08
CA GLY A 176 0.20 -41.59 -28.46
C GLY A 176 0.14 -40.46 -27.42
N PRO A 177 -0.98 -40.34 -26.69
CA PRO A 177 -1.16 -39.27 -25.71
C PRO A 177 -0.18 -39.42 -24.55
N VAL A 178 0.33 -38.29 -24.08
CA VAL A 178 1.15 -38.20 -22.87
C VAL A 178 0.25 -38.45 -21.65
N ASP A 179 0.75 -39.17 -20.64
CA ASP A 179 0.06 -39.40 -19.37
C ASP A 179 0.54 -38.44 -18.27
N LEU A 180 1.83 -38.08 -18.31
CA LEU A 180 2.50 -37.26 -17.30
C LEU A 180 3.54 -36.33 -17.95
N VAL A 181 3.52 -35.06 -17.56
CA VAL A 181 4.61 -34.12 -17.86
C VAL A 181 5.56 -34.08 -16.66
N VAL A 182 6.84 -34.36 -16.89
CA VAL A 182 7.89 -34.29 -15.87
C VAL A 182 8.85 -33.18 -16.24
N SER A 183 8.92 -32.15 -15.41
CA SER A 183 9.88 -31.06 -15.53
C SER A 183 11.00 -31.27 -14.52
N GLY A 184 12.23 -31.49 -14.99
CA GLY A 184 13.41 -31.81 -14.16
C GLY A 184 14.02 -33.20 -14.44
N PRO A 185 14.94 -33.69 -13.59
CA PRO A 185 15.30 -33.12 -12.30
C PRO A 185 16.16 -31.86 -12.43
N ASN A 186 15.78 -30.80 -11.71
CA ASN A 186 16.53 -29.55 -11.63
C ASN A 186 17.88 -29.71 -10.91
N TYR A 187 18.88 -28.95 -11.35
CA TYR A 187 20.14 -28.75 -10.65
C TYR A 187 20.01 -27.82 -9.44
N GLY A 188 19.46 -28.36 -8.35
CA GLY A 188 19.24 -27.68 -7.08
C GLY A 188 17.80 -27.83 -6.59
N ARG A 189 17.51 -27.33 -5.39
CA ARG A 189 16.16 -27.36 -4.80
C ARG A 189 15.31 -26.19 -5.28
N ASN A 190 14.01 -26.43 -5.46
CA ASN A 190 12.98 -25.43 -5.76
C ASN A 190 12.00 -25.35 -4.59
N THR A 191 12.52 -24.99 -3.41
CA THR A 191 11.74 -24.85 -2.16
C THR A 191 11.47 -23.39 -1.84
N THR A 192 10.37 -23.06 -1.16
CA THR A 192 9.93 -21.69 -0.81
C THR A 192 9.43 -20.86 -1.99
N ALA A 193 8.55 -19.89 -1.72
CA ALA A 193 7.88 -19.06 -2.73
C ALA A 193 8.85 -18.29 -3.63
N VAL A 194 9.92 -17.71 -3.07
CA VAL A 194 10.90 -16.92 -3.82
C VAL A 194 11.61 -17.75 -4.90
N PHE A 195 12.09 -18.95 -4.55
CA PHE A 195 12.71 -19.85 -5.53
C PHE A 195 11.68 -20.47 -6.47
N ALA A 196 10.50 -20.86 -5.96
CA ALA A 196 9.49 -21.52 -6.76
C ALA A 196 8.93 -20.63 -7.89
N LEU A 197 8.69 -19.35 -7.62
CA LEU A 197 8.21 -18.39 -8.63
C LEU A 197 9.26 -18.08 -9.71
N SER A 198 10.53 -18.27 -9.40
CA SER A 198 11.65 -18.04 -10.33
C SER A 198 12.11 -19.31 -11.05
N SER A 199 11.54 -20.47 -10.70
CA SER A 199 11.97 -21.78 -11.19
C SER A 199 11.42 -22.10 -12.57
N GLY A 200 12.31 -22.34 -13.54
CA GLY A 200 11.93 -22.84 -14.87
C GLY A 200 11.41 -24.27 -14.82
N THR A 201 11.92 -25.07 -13.89
CA THR A 201 11.41 -26.42 -13.60
C THR A 201 9.93 -26.39 -13.20
N ILE A 202 9.56 -25.57 -12.21
CA ILE A 202 8.15 -25.41 -11.81
C ILE A 202 7.35 -24.73 -12.94
N GLY A 203 7.95 -23.78 -13.67
CA GLY A 203 7.32 -23.16 -14.82
C GLY A 203 6.92 -24.14 -15.93
N GLY A 204 7.77 -25.14 -16.22
CA GLY A 204 7.46 -26.23 -17.14
C GLY A 204 6.31 -27.11 -16.65
N ALA A 205 6.31 -27.49 -15.36
CA ALA A 205 5.23 -28.28 -14.79
C ALA A 205 3.90 -27.51 -14.73
N LEU A 206 3.93 -26.20 -14.46
CA LEU A 206 2.77 -25.32 -14.54
C LEU A 206 2.20 -25.28 -15.96
N GLU A 207 3.06 -25.23 -16.99
CA GLU A 207 2.61 -25.28 -18.38
C GLU A 207 1.93 -26.61 -18.73
N GLY A 208 2.49 -27.73 -18.27
CA GLY A 208 1.87 -29.05 -18.43
C GLY A 208 0.49 -29.10 -17.79
N ALA A 209 0.38 -28.61 -16.55
CA ALA A 209 -0.88 -28.53 -15.81
C ALA A 209 -1.91 -27.64 -16.53
N MET A 210 -1.49 -26.49 -17.06
CA MET A 210 -2.36 -25.60 -17.85
C MET A 210 -2.73 -26.16 -19.22
N SER A 211 -1.98 -27.15 -19.71
CA SER A 211 -2.33 -27.93 -20.89
C SER A 211 -3.24 -29.12 -20.58
N GLY A 212 -3.75 -29.21 -19.34
CA GLY A 212 -4.64 -30.28 -18.88
C GLY A 212 -3.92 -31.59 -18.51
N MET A 213 -2.59 -31.55 -18.39
CA MET A 213 -1.78 -32.73 -18.08
C MET A 213 -1.43 -32.80 -16.60
N LYS A 214 -1.48 -34.00 -16.01
CA LYS A 214 -0.83 -34.25 -14.71
C LYS A 214 0.65 -33.91 -14.85
N SER A 215 1.19 -33.15 -13.89
CA SER A 215 2.52 -32.56 -14.05
C SER A 215 3.34 -32.60 -12.76
N ILE A 216 4.62 -32.95 -12.87
CA ILE A 216 5.54 -33.00 -11.73
C ILE A 216 6.75 -32.11 -12.02
N ALA A 217 7.07 -31.20 -11.11
CA ALA A 217 8.36 -30.54 -11.04
C ALA A 217 9.26 -31.33 -10.10
N LEU A 218 10.36 -31.87 -10.61
CA LEU A 218 11.31 -32.70 -9.85
C LEU A 218 12.62 -31.93 -9.65
N SER A 219 13.16 -31.94 -8.44
CA SER A 219 14.35 -31.17 -8.08
C SER A 219 15.26 -31.96 -7.17
N TYR A 220 16.56 -31.97 -7.47
CA TYR A 220 17.55 -32.67 -6.66
C TYR A 220 18.35 -31.67 -5.82
N ALA A 221 18.12 -31.71 -4.51
CA ALA A 221 18.76 -30.84 -3.54
C ALA A 221 20.12 -31.42 -3.15
N PHE A 222 21.18 -30.62 -3.21
CA PHE A 222 22.52 -31.05 -2.81
C PHE A 222 23.16 -30.02 -1.88
N ASP A 223 23.99 -30.52 -0.95
CA ASP A 223 24.77 -29.68 -0.03
C ASP A 223 26.19 -29.42 -0.57
N SER A 224 26.68 -30.25 -1.48
CA SER A 224 27.98 -30.12 -2.14
C SER A 224 27.88 -30.40 -3.65
N ARG A 225 28.84 -29.89 -4.42
CA ARG A 225 28.92 -30.11 -5.88
C ARG A 225 29.55 -31.45 -6.27
N GLU A 226 29.82 -32.33 -5.30
CA GLU A 226 30.30 -33.68 -5.57
C GLU A 226 29.12 -34.60 -5.89
N HIS A 227 28.84 -34.75 -7.17
CA HIS A 227 27.71 -35.55 -7.67
C HIS A 227 28.09 -37.01 -7.83
N ASP A 228 27.91 -37.80 -6.77
CA ASP A 228 28.11 -39.25 -6.81
C ASP A 228 27.07 -39.91 -7.76
N PRO A 229 27.50 -40.54 -8.87
CA PRO A 229 26.59 -41.19 -9.82
C PRO A 229 25.68 -42.24 -9.18
N GLU A 230 26.15 -42.91 -8.12
CA GLU A 230 25.36 -43.92 -7.41
C GLU A 230 24.20 -43.28 -6.63
N VAL A 231 24.46 -42.14 -6.00
CA VAL A 231 23.42 -41.36 -5.29
C VAL A 231 22.40 -40.81 -6.26
N ILE A 232 22.83 -40.26 -7.41
CA ILE A 232 21.92 -39.78 -8.46
C ILE A 232 21.05 -40.92 -8.98
N ARG A 233 21.64 -42.08 -9.28
CA ARG A 233 20.90 -43.25 -9.75
C ARG A 233 19.86 -43.71 -8.74
N THR A 234 20.21 -43.70 -7.46
CA THR A 234 19.33 -44.07 -6.36
C THR A 234 18.16 -43.07 -6.22
N ALA A 235 18.46 -41.77 -6.29
CA ALA A 235 17.45 -40.71 -6.31
C ALA A 235 16.50 -40.83 -7.52
N SER A 236 17.01 -41.16 -8.71
CA SER A 236 16.21 -41.39 -9.92
C SER A 236 15.27 -42.58 -9.79
N LYS A 237 15.73 -43.69 -9.21
CA LYS A 237 14.87 -44.86 -8.94
C LYS A 237 13.76 -44.54 -7.95
N LEU A 238 14.10 -43.82 -6.88
CA LEU A 238 13.12 -43.40 -5.88
C LEU A 238 12.10 -42.43 -6.46
N SER A 239 12.55 -41.48 -7.28
CA SER A 239 11.71 -40.52 -7.98
C SER A 239 10.75 -41.21 -8.95
N ALA A 240 11.22 -42.17 -9.76
CA ALA A 240 10.36 -42.95 -10.67
C ALA A 240 9.22 -43.65 -9.91
N ARG A 241 9.55 -44.35 -8.82
CA ARG A 241 8.55 -45.03 -7.96
C ARG A 241 7.55 -44.06 -7.31
N LEU A 242 8.04 -42.89 -6.88
CA LEU A 242 7.19 -41.87 -6.28
C LEU A 242 6.24 -41.25 -7.33
N MET A 243 6.73 -40.96 -8.54
CA MET A 243 5.91 -40.46 -9.64
C MET A 243 4.84 -41.45 -10.05
N GLU A 244 5.15 -42.74 -10.17
CA GLU A 244 4.16 -43.80 -10.43
C GLU A 244 3.08 -43.85 -9.34
N LYS A 245 3.49 -43.78 -8.06
CA LYS A 245 2.54 -43.77 -6.94
C LYS A 245 1.62 -42.55 -7.00
N LEU A 246 2.17 -41.35 -7.20
CA LEU A 246 1.39 -40.11 -7.29
C LEU A 246 0.45 -40.13 -8.50
N LEU A 247 0.88 -40.67 -9.65
CA LEU A 247 0.06 -40.77 -10.85
C LEU A 247 -1.19 -41.64 -10.63
N ASN A 248 -1.02 -42.76 -9.93
CA ASN A 248 -2.08 -43.70 -9.60
C ASN A 248 -3.06 -43.18 -8.52
N GLU A 249 -2.57 -42.34 -7.61
CA GLU A 249 -3.33 -41.79 -6.48
C GLU A 249 -3.53 -40.27 -6.60
N TRP A 250 -3.60 -39.75 -7.83
CA TRP A 250 -3.63 -38.32 -8.09
C TRP A 250 -4.98 -37.70 -7.71
N PRO A 251 -5.05 -36.81 -6.71
CA PRO A 251 -6.31 -36.16 -6.30
C PRO A 251 -6.83 -35.18 -7.36
N ASP A 252 -8.15 -35.04 -7.47
CA ASP A 252 -8.78 -34.17 -8.48
C ASP A 252 -8.48 -32.67 -8.28
N ASP A 253 -8.15 -32.25 -7.06
CA ASP A 253 -7.86 -30.87 -6.67
C ASP A 253 -6.37 -30.50 -6.78
N VAL A 254 -5.51 -31.46 -7.14
CA VAL A 254 -4.07 -31.21 -7.34
C VAL A 254 -3.77 -31.10 -8.83
N HIS A 255 -3.20 -29.98 -9.26
CA HIS A 255 -2.84 -29.78 -10.68
C HIS A 255 -1.41 -30.24 -10.98
N LEU A 256 -0.49 -30.00 -10.04
CA LEU A 256 0.91 -30.43 -10.14
C LEU A 256 1.52 -30.74 -8.77
N TYR A 257 2.59 -31.52 -8.76
CA TYR A 257 3.43 -31.71 -7.57
C TYR A 257 4.80 -31.08 -7.77
N SER A 258 5.30 -30.38 -6.74
CA SER A 258 6.72 -30.06 -6.63
C SER A 258 7.40 -31.06 -5.68
N ILE A 259 8.41 -31.77 -6.19
CA ILE A 259 9.15 -32.81 -5.48
C ILE A 259 10.59 -32.38 -5.31
N ASN A 260 11.08 -32.31 -4.07
CA ASN A 260 12.48 -32.04 -3.77
C ASN A 260 13.12 -33.26 -3.10
N VAL A 261 14.13 -33.84 -3.74
CA VAL A 261 14.85 -35.04 -3.29
C VAL A 261 16.26 -34.64 -2.84
N PRO A 262 16.63 -34.81 -1.56
CA PRO A 262 17.99 -34.56 -1.09
C PRO A 262 18.95 -35.66 -1.59
N LEU A 263 19.98 -35.26 -2.34
CA LEU A 263 21.06 -36.12 -2.82
C LEU A 263 22.00 -36.50 -1.68
N ARG A 264 21.61 -37.53 -0.94
CA ARG A 264 22.38 -38.12 0.15
C ARG A 264 22.50 -39.63 -0.03
N LYS A 265 23.57 -40.21 0.50
CA LYS A 265 23.79 -41.67 0.45
C LYS A 265 22.65 -42.46 1.10
N ASP A 266 21.98 -41.86 2.09
CA ASP A 266 20.87 -42.45 2.83
C ASP A 266 19.47 -42.07 2.29
N VAL A 267 19.37 -41.58 1.05
CA VAL A 267 18.12 -41.05 0.47
C VAL A 267 16.97 -42.07 0.47
N GLU A 268 17.25 -43.36 0.27
CA GLU A 268 16.22 -44.41 0.29
C GLU A 268 15.59 -44.63 1.67
N GLN A 269 16.29 -44.28 2.75
CA GLN A 269 15.79 -44.42 4.12
C GLN A 269 15.08 -43.15 4.62
N LYS A 270 15.04 -42.09 3.81
CA LYS A 270 14.39 -40.82 4.18
C LYS A 270 12.88 -40.90 4.04
N LYS A 271 12.20 -40.12 4.88
CA LYS A 271 10.74 -40.00 4.83
C LYS A 271 10.34 -39.20 3.59
N ILE A 272 9.23 -39.60 2.99
CA ILE A 272 8.53 -38.81 1.96
C ILE A 272 7.38 -38.11 2.67
N VAL A 273 7.39 -36.78 2.66
CA VAL A 273 6.50 -35.94 3.47
C VAL A 273 5.73 -35.00 2.55
N TYR A 274 4.40 -34.95 2.74
CA TYR A 274 3.60 -33.89 2.13
C TYR A 274 3.85 -32.57 2.87
N THR A 275 4.13 -31.50 2.12
CA THR A 275 4.50 -30.21 2.69
C THR A 275 3.71 -29.07 2.07
N GLU A 276 3.71 -27.92 2.75
CA GLU A 276 3.29 -26.64 2.19
C GLU A 276 4.50 -25.85 1.66
N MET A 277 4.27 -25.02 0.65
CA MET A 277 5.29 -24.09 0.15
C MET A 277 5.47 -22.93 1.13
N LEU A 278 6.67 -22.76 1.70
CA LEU A 278 6.94 -21.65 2.62
C LEU A 278 6.82 -20.28 1.91
N GLN A 279 5.97 -19.40 2.44
CA GLN A 279 5.74 -18.04 1.91
C GLN A 279 6.75 -17.02 2.45
N ASN A 280 7.97 -17.02 1.90
CA ASN A 280 9.03 -16.07 2.25
C ASN A 280 9.10 -14.87 1.29
N ARG A 281 9.80 -13.81 1.70
CA ARG A 281 10.00 -12.58 0.91
C ARG A 281 11.45 -12.12 0.98
N TRP A 282 11.85 -11.20 0.10
CA TRP A 282 13.12 -10.47 0.25
C TRP A 282 12.99 -9.49 1.42
N HIS A 283 13.88 -9.58 2.42
CA HIS A 283 13.75 -8.79 3.65
C HIS A 283 14.73 -7.60 3.75
N ASN A 284 15.81 -7.57 2.96
CA ASN A 284 16.81 -6.50 2.97
C ASN A 284 17.22 -6.05 1.56
N GLY A 285 17.15 -4.74 1.31
CA GLY A 285 17.80 -4.08 0.17
C GLY A 285 17.31 -4.49 -1.22
N SER A 286 18.09 -4.06 -2.22
CA SER A 286 17.91 -4.44 -3.62
C SER A 286 18.57 -5.78 -3.89
N SER A 287 17.95 -6.65 -4.68
CA SER A 287 18.58 -7.88 -5.18
C SER A 287 19.60 -7.60 -6.31
N PHE A 288 19.81 -6.34 -6.65
CA PHE A 288 20.82 -5.87 -7.58
C PHE A 288 21.85 -4.97 -6.88
N GLU A 289 23.12 -5.17 -7.20
CA GLU A 289 24.25 -4.33 -6.76
C GLU A 289 24.75 -3.49 -7.96
N GLU A 290 25.03 -2.21 -7.72
CA GLU A 290 25.60 -1.31 -8.75
C GLU A 290 27.08 -1.64 -8.96
N LEU A 291 27.47 -1.88 -10.22
CA LEU A 291 28.85 -2.16 -10.58
C LEU A 291 29.63 -0.89 -10.89
N PRO A 292 30.93 -0.82 -10.57
CA PRO A 292 31.79 0.25 -11.03
C PRO A 292 31.86 0.28 -12.57
N PRO A 293 32.07 1.45 -13.19
CA PRO A 293 32.08 1.61 -14.65
C PRO A 293 33.11 0.75 -15.40
N GLU A 294 34.16 0.28 -14.72
CA GLU A 294 35.33 -0.38 -15.30
C GLU A 294 35.35 -1.90 -15.10
N GLU A 295 34.33 -2.51 -14.49
CA GLU A 295 34.23 -3.97 -14.43
C GLU A 295 33.75 -4.54 -15.79
N ASP A 296 34.61 -5.33 -16.43
CA ASP A 296 34.28 -6.11 -17.63
C ASP A 296 33.27 -7.21 -17.29
N ASP A 297 32.28 -7.40 -18.18
CA ASP A 297 31.24 -8.41 -18.04
C ASP A 297 31.87 -9.82 -18.09
N ARG A 298 31.86 -10.53 -16.95
CA ARG A 298 32.22 -11.96 -16.89
C ARG A 298 31.16 -12.80 -17.60
N ASP A 299 31.55 -13.97 -18.10
CA ASP A 299 30.63 -14.91 -18.73
C ASP A 299 29.45 -15.26 -17.80
N PRO A 300 28.18 -15.13 -18.26
CA PRO A 300 27.00 -15.32 -17.42
C PRO A 300 26.92 -16.66 -16.68
N ASN A 301 27.42 -17.75 -17.28
CA ASN A 301 27.40 -19.07 -16.65
C ASN A 301 28.39 -19.14 -15.48
N THR A 302 29.53 -18.47 -15.61
CA THR A 302 30.55 -18.41 -14.56
C THR A 302 30.06 -17.56 -13.38
N GLU A 303 29.37 -16.46 -13.64
CA GLU A 303 28.82 -15.59 -12.58
C GLU A 303 27.67 -16.26 -11.81
N GLU A 304 26.78 -16.99 -12.50
CA GLU A 304 25.73 -17.79 -11.84
C GLU A 304 26.33 -18.82 -10.86
N GLN A 305 27.46 -19.44 -11.24
CA GLN A 305 28.15 -20.39 -10.38
C GLN A 305 28.70 -19.75 -9.10
N ILE A 306 29.22 -18.52 -9.14
CA ILE A 306 29.77 -17.81 -7.98
C ILE A 306 28.64 -17.34 -7.04
N ILE A 307 27.53 -16.83 -7.60
CA ILE A 307 26.37 -16.38 -6.82
C ILE A 307 25.78 -17.53 -5.99
N ARG A 308 25.71 -18.74 -6.57
CA ARG A 308 25.28 -19.94 -5.86
C ARG A 308 26.21 -20.31 -4.67
N GLU A 309 27.44 -19.81 -4.63
CA GLU A 309 28.44 -20.06 -3.58
C GLU A 309 28.41 -19.04 -2.42
N GLY A 310 27.66 -17.93 -2.55
CA GLY A 310 27.38 -17.01 -1.44
C GLY A 310 28.43 -15.92 -1.19
N GLY A 311 29.11 -15.42 -2.22
CA GLY A 311 30.04 -14.30 -2.10
C GLY A 311 29.35 -12.93 -1.96
N GLU A 312 29.83 -12.09 -1.04
CA GLU A 312 29.34 -10.72 -0.81
C GLU A 312 30.24 -9.68 -1.48
N GLY A 313 29.63 -8.66 -2.11
CA GLY A 313 30.30 -7.47 -2.65
C GLY A 313 29.98 -6.23 -1.82
N HIS A 314 31.03 -5.46 -1.48
CA HIS A 314 30.94 -4.08 -0.99
C HIS A 314 31.69 -3.21 -2.01
N THR A 315 31.26 -1.97 -2.31
CA THR A 315 31.83 -0.68 -1.81
C THR A 315 31.14 0.55 -2.45
N GLN A 316 31.58 1.74 -1.99
CA GLN A 316 31.03 3.10 -2.04
C GLN A 316 31.05 3.83 -3.40
N VAL A 317 30.23 4.89 -3.52
CA VAL A 317 30.12 5.84 -4.66
C VAL A 317 30.75 7.20 -4.29
N PRO A 318 31.25 8.02 -5.24
CA PRO A 318 30.40 9.09 -5.79
C PRO A 318 30.61 9.50 -7.28
N ARG A 319 29.56 10.17 -7.79
CA ARG A 319 29.40 11.03 -9.01
C ARG A 319 29.05 10.37 -10.36
N ARG A 320 28.07 11.01 -11.02
CA ARG A 320 27.17 10.53 -12.10
C ARG A 320 27.90 9.87 -13.29
N LEU A 321 27.74 8.55 -13.44
CA LEU A 321 28.13 7.72 -14.59
C LEU A 321 26.99 6.75 -14.97
N HIS A 322 27.02 6.19 -16.19
CA HIS A 322 26.06 5.21 -16.70
C HIS A 322 26.05 3.97 -15.78
N ARG A 323 24.91 3.73 -15.11
CA ARG A 323 24.81 2.72 -14.05
C ARG A 323 24.68 1.33 -14.65
N LYS A 324 25.59 0.43 -14.30
CA LYS A 324 25.48 -1.02 -14.54
C LYS A 324 25.04 -1.68 -13.24
N PHE A 325 24.20 -2.71 -13.33
CA PHE A 325 23.72 -3.47 -12.18
C PHE A 325 23.97 -4.96 -12.39
N LYS A 326 24.46 -5.66 -11.37
CA LYS A 326 24.52 -7.13 -11.34
C LYS A 326 23.46 -7.69 -10.40
N TRP A 327 22.93 -8.85 -10.73
CA TRP A 327 22.07 -9.60 -9.82
C TRP A 327 22.91 -10.18 -8.68
N ALA A 328 22.61 -9.80 -7.44
CA ALA A 328 23.35 -10.20 -6.23
C ALA A 328 22.40 -10.29 -5.02
N PRO A 329 21.41 -11.22 -5.03
CA PRO A 329 20.45 -11.36 -3.93
C PRO A 329 21.11 -11.91 -2.66
N ASN A 330 20.68 -11.41 -1.49
CA ASN A 330 21.12 -11.96 -0.21
C ASN A 330 20.37 -13.26 0.11
N PHE A 331 20.99 -14.40 -0.19
CA PHE A 331 20.44 -15.72 0.13
C PHE A 331 20.54 -16.12 1.61
N GLN A 332 21.31 -15.40 2.43
CA GLN A 332 21.37 -15.68 3.87
C GLN A 332 20.01 -15.40 4.52
N ASP A 333 19.34 -14.33 4.12
CA ASP A 333 17.99 -14.00 4.59
C ASP A 333 16.98 -15.10 4.25
N VAL A 334 17.09 -15.66 3.04
CA VAL A 334 16.26 -16.77 2.61
C VAL A 334 16.54 -18.02 3.45
N ARG A 335 17.81 -18.37 3.71
CA ARG A 335 18.19 -19.51 4.56
C ARG A 335 17.72 -19.32 6.00
N LYS A 336 17.86 -18.11 6.53
CA LYS A 336 17.39 -17.73 7.86
C LYS A 336 15.87 -17.88 7.96
N ALA A 337 15.11 -17.36 6.99
CA ALA A 337 13.66 -17.51 6.95
C ALA A 337 13.22 -18.99 6.96
N VAL A 338 13.92 -19.87 6.24
CA VAL A 338 13.64 -21.32 6.29
C VAL A 338 13.94 -21.89 7.68
N THR A 339 15.03 -21.46 8.31
CA THR A 339 15.43 -21.94 9.64
C THR A 339 14.45 -21.48 10.73
N ASP A 340 14.03 -20.22 10.66
CA ASP A 340 13.12 -19.58 11.61
C ASP A 340 11.70 -20.15 11.49
N ALA A 341 11.26 -20.50 10.27
CA ALA A 341 9.92 -21.03 10.05
C ALA A 341 9.68 -22.38 10.75
N GLN A 342 10.71 -23.23 10.87
CA GLN A 342 10.65 -24.58 11.44
C GLN A 342 9.55 -25.50 10.85
N LYS A 343 9.03 -25.15 9.66
CA LYS A 343 7.97 -25.86 8.94
C LYS A 343 8.02 -25.53 7.45
N GLY A 344 7.34 -26.33 6.64
CA GLY A 344 7.26 -26.16 5.18
C GLY A 344 8.34 -26.92 4.42
N ASP A 345 8.23 -26.88 3.09
CA ASP A 345 9.08 -27.61 2.14
C ASP A 345 10.58 -27.34 2.33
N GLY A 346 10.99 -26.09 2.49
CA GLY A 346 12.39 -25.72 2.70
C GLY A 346 12.97 -26.31 3.99
N TRP A 347 12.19 -26.33 5.07
CA TRP A 347 12.61 -26.84 6.37
C TRP A 347 12.74 -28.37 6.35
N GLU A 348 11.77 -29.07 5.77
CA GLU A 348 11.80 -30.53 5.68
C GLU A 348 12.95 -31.04 4.80
N VAL A 349 13.27 -30.34 3.70
CA VAL A 349 14.48 -30.64 2.91
C VAL A 349 15.75 -30.45 3.74
N LEU A 350 15.83 -29.39 4.58
CA LEU A 350 16.97 -29.18 5.50
C LEU A 350 17.10 -30.29 6.54
N GLN A 351 15.99 -30.87 7.00
CA GLN A 351 16.01 -32.05 7.89
C GLN A 351 16.41 -33.34 7.15
N GLY A 352 16.62 -33.27 5.83
CA GLY A 352 16.99 -34.39 4.98
C GLY A 352 15.81 -35.27 4.56
N ASN A 353 14.57 -34.80 4.69
CA ASN A 353 13.38 -35.50 4.20
C ASN A 353 13.12 -35.16 2.72
N ILE A 354 12.42 -36.06 2.02
CA ILE A 354 11.92 -35.83 0.66
C ILE A 354 10.58 -35.11 0.79
N THR A 355 10.41 -34.01 0.07
CA THR A 355 9.17 -33.22 0.14
C THR A 355 8.34 -33.38 -1.12
N VAL A 356 7.03 -33.45 -0.94
CA VAL A 356 6.02 -33.45 -2.00
C VAL A 356 5.03 -32.35 -1.68
N THR A 357 5.06 -31.26 -2.46
CA THR A 357 4.15 -30.13 -2.27
C THR A 357 3.05 -30.20 -3.33
N PRO A 358 1.79 -30.52 -2.98
CA PRO A 358 0.66 -30.41 -3.89
C PRO A 358 0.41 -28.93 -4.23
N LEU A 359 0.29 -28.62 -5.51
CA LEU A 359 0.07 -27.26 -6.00
C LEU A 359 -1.12 -27.21 -6.96
N VAL A 360 -1.76 -26.05 -6.99
CA VAL A 360 -2.77 -25.69 -7.98
C VAL A 360 -2.11 -24.74 -8.98
N ALA A 361 -2.19 -25.04 -10.27
CA ALA A 361 -1.75 -24.14 -11.32
C ALA A 361 -2.77 -23.01 -11.47
N ASN A 362 -2.71 -22.01 -10.59
CA ASN A 362 -3.52 -20.81 -10.70
C ASN A 362 -2.75 -19.60 -10.19
N PHE A 363 -3.21 -18.43 -10.62
CA PHE A 363 -3.12 -17.28 -9.74
C PHE A 363 -4.27 -17.43 -8.76
N TRP A 364 -3.96 -17.69 -7.49
CA TRP A 364 -4.99 -17.75 -6.46
C TRP A 364 -5.62 -16.36 -6.32
N HIS A 365 -6.83 -16.20 -6.84
CA HIS A 365 -7.61 -15.02 -6.53
C HIS A 365 -8.16 -15.20 -5.12
N LEU A 366 -8.07 -14.16 -4.29
CA LEU A 366 -8.72 -14.19 -3.00
C LEU A 366 -10.24 -14.32 -3.27
N PRO A 367 -10.92 -15.36 -2.76
CA PRO A 367 -12.32 -15.65 -3.13
C PRO A 367 -13.29 -14.50 -2.76
N HIS A 368 -12.87 -13.60 -1.88
CA HIS A 368 -13.58 -12.38 -1.50
C HIS A 368 -13.46 -11.22 -2.51
N TYR A 369 -12.61 -11.36 -3.53
CA TYR A 369 -12.43 -10.40 -4.63
C TYR A 369 -13.00 -11.02 -5.91
N THR A 370 -14.32 -11.09 -5.97
CA THR A 370 -15.08 -11.58 -7.13
C THR A 370 -16.12 -10.52 -7.52
N GLY A 371 -16.42 -10.43 -8.82
CA GLY A 371 -17.30 -9.38 -9.37
C GLY A 371 -16.57 -8.37 -10.23
N GLU A 372 -17.34 -7.48 -10.85
CA GLU A 372 -16.82 -6.37 -11.66
C GLU A 372 -16.09 -5.36 -10.76
N ILE A 373 -14.85 -5.02 -11.12
CA ILE A 373 -14.22 -3.79 -10.62
C ILE A 373 -14.98 -2.63 -11.26
N LYS A 374 -16.07 -2.20 -10.60
CA LYS A 374 -16.83 -1.04 -11.02
C LYS A 374 -15.99 0.20 -10.74
N LEU A 375 -15.30 0.66 -11.79
CA LEU A 375 -14.83 2.04 -11.85
C LEU A 375 -16.09 2.91 -11.80
N GLU A 376 -16.32 3.62 -10.71
CA GLU A 376 -17.58 4.35 -10.58
C GLU A 376 -17.64 5.53 -11.56
N HIS A 377 -18.33 5.29 -12.68
CA HIS A 377 -19.39 6.20 -13.09
C HIS A 377 -20.66 5.82 -12.30
N ASN A 378 -20.93 6.59 -11.26
CA ASN A 378 -22.22 6.78 -10.57
C ASN A 378 -23.17 5.56 -10.44
N LYS A 379 -23.35 5.18 -9.17
CA LYS A 379 -24.60 4.82 -8.48
C LYS A 379 -25.28 3.45 -8.69
N SER A 380 -25.55 2.91 -7.50
CA SER A 380 -26.77 2.24 -7.01
C SER A 380 -26.94 0.72 -7.22
N ASP A 381 -26.92 0.06 -6.05
CA ASP A 381 -27.89 -0.93 -5.53
C ASP A 381 -27.44 -2.40 -5.30
N LEU A 382 -27.92 -2.87 -4.12
CA LEU A 382 -28.06 -4.22 -3.56
C LEU A 382 -26.86 -4.74 -2.73
N THR A 383 -26.95 -5.20 -1.47
CA THR A 383 -28.06 -5.43 -0.53
C THR A 383 -27.50 -5.62 0.89
N ARG A 384 -28.27 -5.18 1.89
CA ARG A 384 -28.00 -5.24 3.33
C ARG A 384 -28.07 -6.67 3.90
N GLU A 385 -27.02 -7.11 4.59
CA GLU A 385 -27.12 -8.09 5.69
C GLU A 385 -27.06 -7.34 7.02
N SER A 386 -27.88 -7.78 7.96
CA SER A 386 -28.09 -7.20 9.29
C SER A 386 -26.82 -7.24 10.14
N SER A 387 -26.23 -6.08 10.41
CA SER A 387 -25.23 -5.90 11.47
C SER A 387 -25.78 -4.93 12.52
N SER A 388 -25.58 -5.25 13.79
CA SER A 388 -25.79 -4.33 14.91
C SER A 388 -25.24 -2.94 14.58
N ASN A 389 -26.01 -1.87 14.82
CA ASN A 389 -25.58 -0.48 14.68
C ASN A 389 -24.55 -0.12 15.78
N THR A 390 -23.41 -0.81 15.82
CA THR A 390 -22.33 -0.55 16.78
C THR A 390 -21.18 0.10 16.05
N ILE A 391 -20.75 1.27 16.52
CA ILE A 391 -19.53 1.94 16.06
C ILE A 391 -18.47 1.73 17.13
N TYR A 392 -17.36 1.11 16.76
CA TYR A 392 -16.18 1.05 17.62
C TYR A 392 -15.42 2.38 17.50
N ALA A 393 -14.95 2.95 18.60
CA ALA A 393 -14.31 4.25 18.59
C ALA A 393 -13.00 4.22 19.39
N VAL A 394 -11.89 4.52 18.71
CA VAL A 394 -10.61 4.86 19.34
C VAL A 394 -10.64 6.36 19.59
N VAL A 395 -10.85 6.78 20.84
CA VAL A 395 -10.90 8.20 21.21
C VAL A 395 -9.80 8.50 22.22
N ASP A 396 -8.68 8.97 21.71
CA ASP A 396 -7.49 9.35 22.47
C ASP A 396 -7.01 10.73 22.01
N TYR A 397 -7.73 11.75 22.47
CA TYR A 397 -7.42 13.14 22.17
C TYR A 397 -6.57 13.71 23.31
N PRO A 398 -5.38 14.28 23.03
CA PRO A 398 -4.40 14.63 24.06
C PRO A 398 -4.85 15.77 24.98
N ASP A 399 -5.93 16.46 24.64
CA ASP A 399 -6.48 17.57 25.41
C ASP A 399 -7.65 17.13 26.33
N PRO A 400 -7.46 17.17 27.68
CA PRO A 400 -8.51 16.88 28.66
C PRO A 400 -9.75 17.77 28.55
N TYR A 401 -9.61 18.99 27.99
CA TYR A 401 -10.72 19.92 27.79
C TYR A 401 -11.68 19.44 26.69
N VAL A 402 -11.16 18.71 25.70
CA VAL A 402 -11.86 18.37 24.45
C VAL A 402 -12.42 16.96 24.47
N GLN A 403 -11.67 16.00 25.04
CA GLN A 403 -12.04 14.59 25.01
C GLN A 403 -13.45 14.30 25.54
N PRO A 404 -13.93 14.86 26.67
CA PRO A 404 -15.29 14.62 27.15
C PRO A 404 -16.37 15.11 26.17
N LEU A 405 -16.12 16.22 25.47
CA LEU A 405 -17.05 16.82 24.52
C LEU A 405 -17.16 15.99 23.23
N ILE A 406 -16.04 15.43 22.76
CA ILE A 406 -16.04 14.46 21.65
C ILE A 406 -16.96 13.28 21.99
N LEU A 407 -16.80 12.70 23.19
CA LEU A 407 -17.60 11.55 23.62
C LEU A 407 -19.08 11.89 23.77
N GLN A 408 -19.40 13.07 24.28
CA GLN A 408 -20.78 13.55 24.33
C GLN A 408 -21.37 13.76 22.93
N GLY A 409 -20.58 14.28 21.98
CA GLY A 409 -20.94 14.40 20.57
C GLY A 409 -21.25 13.05 19.94
N LEU A 410 -20.39 12.04 20.13
CA LEU A 410 -20.61 10.69 19.62
C LEU A 410 -21.86 10.04 20.20
N ARG A 411 -22.11 10.22 21.50
CA ARG A 411 -23.32 9.71 22.17
C ARG A 411 -24.62 10.38 21.72
N SER A 412 -24.53 11.52 21.01
CA SER A 412 -25.72 12.17 20.43
C SER A 412 -26.23 11.48 19.16
N LEU A 413 -25.49 10.50 18.61
CA LEU A 413 -25.93 9.67 17.50
C LEU A 413 -26.88 8.57 18.00
N GLU A 414 -28.17 8.88 18.12
CA GLU A 414 -29.20 7.96 18.64
C GLU A 414 -29.33 6.65 17.86
N ASP A 415 -28.96 6.65 16.58
CA ASP A 415 -29.02 5.49 15.69
C ASP A 415 -27.91 4.45 15.98
N PHE A 416 -26.88 4.78 16.78
CA PHE A 416 -25.71 3.91 16.99
C PHE A 416 -25.36 3.70 18.47
N SER A 417 -24.89 2.50 18.79
CA SER A 417 -24.20 2.18 20.04
C SER A 417 -22.71 2.43 19.88
N ILE A 418 -22.14 3.36 20.67
CA ILE A 418 -20.71 3.67 20.63
C ILE A 418 -19.96 2.79 21.64
N GLN A 419 -19.01 1.98 21.16
CA GLN A 419 -18.13 1.17 22.00
C GLN A 419 -16.69 1.67 21.91
N GLN A 420 -16.11 2.05 23.05
CA GLN A 420 -14.71 2.49 23.08
C GLN A 420 -13.75 1.30 23.09
N ILE A 421 -12.65 1.45 22.36
CA ILE A 421 -11.51 0.53 22.31
C ILE A 421 -10.22 1.36 22.39
N SER A 422 -9.13 0.79 22.90
CA SER A 422 -7.88 1.55 23.09
C SER A 422 -7.05 1.64 21.80
N ALA A 423 -7.15 0.63 20.94
CA ALA A 423 -6.43 0.58 19.67
C ALA A 423 -7.22 -0.21 18.61
N VAL A 424 -6.95 0.08 17.33
CA VAL A 424 -7.57 -0.61 16.20
C VAL A 424 -7.25 -2.12 16.18
N SER A 425 -6.10 -2.52 16.74
CA SER A 425 -5.68 -3.92 16.88
C SER A 425 -6.58 -4.76 17.81
N GLU A 426 -7.42 -4.13 18.65
CA GLU A 426 -8.40 -4.83 19.50
C GLU A 426 -9.61 -5.34 18.70
N LEU A 427 -9.77 -4.92 17.44
CA LEU A 427 -10.85 -5.38 16.58
C LEU A 427 -10.65 -6.86 16.19
N GLN A 428 -11.67 -7.68 16.43
CA GLN A 428 -11.66 -9.10 16.06
C GLN A 428 -11.55 -9.33 14.54
N ARG A 429 -11.97 -8.34 13.74
CA ARG A 429 -11.88 -8.31 12.28
C ARG A 429 -11.64 -6.87 11.84
N ALA A 430 -10.72 -6.66 10.90
CA ALA A 430 -10.39 -5.33 10.40
C ALA A 430 -11.52 -4.65 9.57
N THR A 431 -12.55 -5.40 9.19
CA THR A 431 -13.74 -4.88 8.49
C THR A 431 -14.84 -4.35 9.42
N ILE A 432 -14.62 -4.37 10.73
CA ILE A 432 -15.59 -3.83 11.69
C ILE A 432 -15.61 -2.28 11.57
N PRO A 433 -16.80 -1.64 11.58
CA PRO A 433 -16.90 -0.19 11.59
C PRO A 433 -16.16 0.43 12.78
N VAL A 434 -15.14 1.25 12.50
CA VAL A 434 -14.30 1.90 13.48
C VAL A 434 -14.11 3.39 13.18
N LEU A 435 -14.24 4.22 14.20
CA LEU A 435 -13.88 5.63 14.19
C LEU A 435 -12.54 5.80 14.93
N GLN A 436 -11.60 6.49 14.32
CA GLN A 436 -10.35 6.91 14.94
C GLN A 436 -10.40 8.43 15.14
N PHE A 437 -10.49 8.85 16.40
CA PHE A 437 -10.49 10.24 16.81
C PHE A 437 -9.34 10.48 17.79
N THR A 438 -8.13 10.67 17.23
CA THR A 438 -6.88 10.79 17.98
C THR A 438 -6.01 11.95 17.47
N ALA A 439 -4.87 12.20 18.13
CA ALA A 439 -3.84 13.09 17.62
C ALA A 439 -3.34 12.64 16.23
N TYR A 440 -2.93 13.59 15.39
CA TYR A 440 -2.54 13.31 14.00
C TYR A 440 -1.46 12.21 13.87
N GLU A 441 -0.42 12.27 14.70
CA GLU A 441 0.69 11.29 14.69
C GLU A 441 0.30 9.90 15.21
N SER A 442 -0.87 9.79 15.86
CA SER A 442 -1.38 8.56 16.45
C SER A 442 -2.50 7.92 15.61
N LEU A 443 -2.87 8.53 14.48
CA LEU A 443 -3.85 7.94 13.57
C LEU A 443 -3.22 6.80 12.78
N ASP A 444 -3.89 5.64 12.75
CA ASP A 444 -3.51 4.53 11.90
C ASP A 444 -4.03 4.77 10.48
N PHE A 445 -3.31 5.61 9.75
CA PHE A 445 -3.61 5.92 8.35
C PHE A 445 -3.49 4.70 7.45
N GLU A 446 -2.63 3.74 7.77
CA GLU A 446 -2.49 2.50 7.00
C GLU A 446 -3.78 1.68 7.07
N HIS A 447 -4.30 1.44 8.28
CA HIS A 447 -5.60 0.78 8.45
C HIS A 447 -6.74 1.56 7.79
N ALA A 448 -6.76 2.89 7.95
CA ALA A 448 -7.79 3.73 7.33
C ALA A 448 -7.74 3.65 5.79
N MET A 449 -6.56 3.55 5.18
CA MET A 449 -6.41 3.38 3.74
C MET A 449 -6.79 1.96 3.26
N GLN A 450 -6.47 0.93 4.04
CA GLN A 450 -6.83 -0.47 3.73
C GLN A 450 -8.34 -0.74 3.92
N HIS A 451 -9.01 0.01 4.81
CA HIS A 451 -10.40 -0.21 5.20
C HIS A 451 -11.27 1.05 5.03
N SER A 452 -11.19 1.70 3.87
CA SER A 452 -11.83 3.00 3.62
C SER A 452 -13.36 3.05 3.80
N LYS A 453 -14.08 1.93 3.66
CA LYS A 453 -15.54 1.91 3.86
C LYS A 453 -15.96 1.71 5.33
N THR A 454 -15.04 1.30 6.20
CA THR A 454 -15.36 0.90 7.57
C THR A 454 -14.53 1.63 8.61
N SER A 455 -13.38 2.20 8.25
CA SER A 455 -12.51 2.96 9.15
C SER A 455 -12.53 4.43 8.80
N GLN A 456 -13.06 5.28 9.69
CA GLN A 456 -13.05 6.74 9.55
C GLN A 456 -11.97 7.37 10.41
N VAL A 457 -11.25 8.38 9.91
CA VAL A 457 -10.22 9.15 10.65
C VAL A 457 -10.60 10.63 10.77
N CYS A 458 -10.17 11.27 11.86
CA CYS A 458 -10.45 12.69 12.14
C CYS A 458 -9.43 13.70 11.54
N ALA A 459 -8.60 13.27 10.59
CA ALA A 459 -7.73 14.17 9.81
C ALA A 459 -7.44 13.64 8.40
N TYR A 460 -7.17 14.56 7.46
CA TYR A 460 -6.64 14.21 6.14
C TYR A 460 -5.12 14.01 6.18
N VAL A 461 -4.62 13.00 5.46
CA VAL A 461 -3.17 12.69 5.38
C VAL A 461 -2.39 13.87 4.81
N ILE A 462 -2.78 14.33 3.62
CA ILE A 462 -2.08 15.42 2.93
C ILE A 462 -2.99 16.65 2.92
N ARG A 463 -2.61 17.68 3.69
CA ARG A 463 -3.41 18.91 3.83
C ARG A 463 -2.61 20.21 3.89
N LYS A 464 -1.32 20.13 3.60
CA LYS A 464 -0.39 21.27 3.69
C LYS A 464 -0.79 22.47 2.80
N ALA A 465 -1.57 22.24 1.73
CA ALA A 465 -2.07 23.34 0.88
C ALA A 465 -2.89 24.37 1.66
N LEU A 466 -3.60 23.94 2.72
CA LEU A 466 -4.45 24.81 3.53
C LEU A 466 -3.72 25.30 4.78
N ILE A 467 -3.03 24.40 5.49
CA ILE A 467 -2.55 24.65 6.86
C ILE A 467 -1.18 25.33 6.94
N ARG A 468 -0.46 25.43 5.82
CA ARG A 468 0.84 26.11 5.76
C ARG A 468 0.68 27.40 4.96
N LYS A 469 0.96 28.54 5.59
CA LYS A 469 0.67 29.88 5.05
C LYS A 469 1.26 30.12 3.64
N HIS A 470 2.49 29.66 3.35
CA HIS A 470 3.08 29.81 2.02
C HIS A 470 2.34 28.97 0.96
N TYR A 471 1.99 27.72 1.26
CA TYR A 471 1.19 26.90 0.35
C TYR A 471 -0.24 27.46 0.20
N LEU A 472 -0.84 28.01 1.25
CA LEU A 472 -2.15 28.67 1.18
C LEU A 472 -2.10 29.88 0.24
N SER A 473 -1.08 30.72 0.37
CA SER A 473 -0.85 31.85 -0.55
C SER A 473 -0.74 31.37 -1.99
N ASN A 474 0.10 30.37 -2.25
CA ASN A 474 0.27 29.80 -3.58
C ASN A 474 -1.03 29.18 -4.15
N THR A 475 -1.83 28.53 -3.29
CA THR A 475 -3.14 27.97 -3.65
C THR A 475 -4.07 29.06 -4.17
N VAL A 476 -4.19 30.17 -3.43
CA VAL A 476 -5.04 31.30 -3.82
C VAL A 476 -4.51 31.97 -5.08
N SER A 477 -3.21 32.27 -5.17
CA SER A 477 -2.63 32.90 -6.36
C SER A 477 -2.85 32.07 -7.63
N THR A 478 -2.64 30.75 -7.56
CA THR A 478 -2.87 29.84 -8.70
C THR A 478 -4.35 29.81 -9.10
N TRP A 479 -5.26 29.85 -8.12
CA TRP A 479 -6.70 29.91 -8.37
C TRP A 479 -7.10 31.22 -9.06
N LEU A 480 -6.61 32.35 -8.57
CA LEU A 480 -6.95 33.68 -9.10
C LEU A 480 -6.47 33.90 -10.54
N VAL A 481 -5.35 33.29 -10.94
CA VAL A 481 -4.89 33.30 -12.33
C VAL A 481 -5.93 32.68 -13.27
N LYS A 482 -6.65 31.65 -12.81
CA LYS A 482 -7.69 30.94 -13.60
C LYS A 482 -9.09 31.51 -13.38
N HIS A 483 -9.32 32.09 -12.20
CA HIS A 483 -10.61 32.59 -11.72
C HIS A 483 -10.46 34.03 -11.21
N PRO A 484 -10.24 35.03 -12.09
CA PRO A 484 -10.00 36.41 -11.67
C PRO A 484 -11.21 37.06 -10.98
N ASP A 485 -12.42 36.60 -11.27
CA ASP A 485 -13.67 37.08 -10.66
C ASP A 485 -14.02 36.38 -9.33
N SER A 486 -13.13 35.52 -8.83
CA SER A 486 -13.24 34.81 -7.55
C SER A 486 -13.46 35.74 -6.36
N VAL A 487 -14.20 35.30 -5.34
CA VAL A 487 -14.36 36.08 -4.11
C VAL A 487 -13.01 36.24 -3.39
N LEU A 488 -12.10 35.27 -3.55
CA LEU A 488 -10.78 35.28 -2.94
C LEU A 488 -9.95 36.49 -3.38
N ALA A 489 -10.20 37.06 -4.56
CA ALA A 489 -9.51 38.27 -5.04
C ALA A 489 -9.77 39.49 -4.13
N LYS A 490 -10.89 39.50 -3.42
CA LYS A 490 -11.33 40.59 -2.54
C LYS A 490 -11.21 40.25 -1.05
N HIS A 491 -10.94 39.00 -0.72
CA HIS A 491 -10.99 38.47 0.64
C HIS A 491 -9.70 37.76 1.08
N PHE A 492 -8.65 37.78 0.25
CA PHE A 492 -7.32 37.28 0.61
C PHE A 492 -6.25 38.25 0.11
N ARG A 493 -5.24 38.51 0.95
CA ARG A 493 -4.06 39.28 0.57
C ARG A 493 -2.92 38.30 0.25
N PRO A 494 -2.46 38.22 -1.01
CA PRO A 494 -1.31 37.39 -1.37
C PRO A 494 -0.09 37.72 -0.50
N CYS A 495 0.59 36.69 -0.05
CA CYS A 495 1.81 36.81 0.74
C CYS A 495 3.03 36.48 -0.12
N VAL A 496 4.13 37.17 0.14
CA VAL A 496 5.46 36.83 -0.38
C VAL A 496 6.16 35.93 0.64
N HIS A 497 6.84 34.90 0.16
CA HIS A 497 7.71 34.06 0.99
C HIS A 497 9.12 34.11 0.42
N PHE A 498 10.11 34.09 1.30
CA PHE A 498 11.52 34.10 0.91
C PHE A 498 12.35 33.33 1.95
N GLU A 499 13.53 32.91 1.53
CA GLU A 499 14.51 32.25 2.38
C GLU A 499 15.67 33.21 2.65
N LEU A 500 16.08 33.28 3.91
CA LEU A 500 17.17 34.16 4.34
C LEU A 500 18.09 33.38 5.29
N ASP A 501 19.37 33.30 4.94
CA ASP A 501 20.39 32.70 5.80
C ASP A 501 21.03 33.74 6.73
N TYR A 502 21.33 34.94 6.21
CA TYR A 502 21.89 36.07 6.97
C TYR A 502 21.28 37.41 6.51
N ALA A 503 21.17 38.38 7.41
CA ALA A 503 20.60 39.70 7.17
C ALA A 503 21.29 40.45 6.04
N GLU A 504 22.61 40.26 5.87
CA GLU A 504 23.41 40.89 4.81
C GLU A 504 23.00 40.48 3.39
N PHE A 505 22.29 39.35 3.22
CA PHE A 505 21.82 38.85 1.92
C PHE A 505 20.31 39.10 1.71
N LEU A 506 19.69 40.00 2.49
CA LEU A 506 18.26 40.28 2.38
C LEU A 506 17.87 40.83 1.01
N ASP A 507 18.73 41.65 0.40
CA ASP A 507 18.51 42.17 -0.94
C ASP A 507 18.49 41.05 -2.00
N GLU A 508 19.42 40.09 -1.92
CA GLU A 508 19.47 38.92 -2.79
C GLU A 508 18.24 38.02 -2.59
N ALA A 509 17.82 37.81 -1.34
CA ALA A 509 16.65 37.00 -1.00
C ALA A 509 15.32 37.59 -1.51
N LEU A 510 15.24 38.92 -1.63
CA LEU A 510 14.04 39.63 -2.07
C LEU A 510 14.01 39.92 -3.58
N VAL A 511 14.98 39.47 -4.37
CA VAL A 511 15.01 39.70 -5.82
C VAL A 511 13.71 39.24 -6.51
N ASP A 512 13.18 38.09 -6.10
CA ASP A 512 11.96 37.51 -6.68
C ASP A 512 10.67 38.00 -6.00
N ALA A 513 10.77 38.86 -4.98
CA ALA A 513 9.66 39.42 -4.20
C ALA A 513 9.09 40.71 -4.84
N TRP A 514 8.66 40.63 -6.10
CA TRP A 514 8.28 41.82 -6.89
C TRP A 514 7.19 42.69 -6.23
N ASP A 515 6.10 42.09 -5.74
CA ASP A 515 4.99 42.82 -5.08
C ASP A 515 5.45 43.57 -3.83
N LEU A 516 6.37 42.97 -3.05
CA LEU A 516 6.91 43.57 -1.84
C LEU A 516 7.82 44.76 -2.17
N ASN A 517 8.74 44.56 -3.12
CA ASN A 517 9.66 45.60 -3.58
C ASN A 517 8.92 46.79 -4.20
N GLU A 518 7.89 46.53 -5.03
CA GLU A 518 7.06 47.59 -5.61
C GLU A 518 6.32 48.37 -4.51
N SER A 519 5.72 47.68 -3.53
CA SER A 519 5.04 48.34 -2.41
C SER A 519 5.98 49.20 -1.58
N MET A 520 7.23 48.76 -1.33
CA MET A 520 8.21 49.54 -0.58
C MET A 520 8.68 50.77 -1.39
N ALA A 521 8.93 50.61 -2.68
CA ALA A 521 9.28 51.72 -3.57
C ALA A 521 8.14 52.76 -3.73
N GLU A 522 6.88 52.32 -3.67
CA GLU A 522 5.74 53.24 -3.61
C GLU A 522 5.66 54.01 -2.29
N ASN A 523 5.99 53.35 -1.17
CA ASN A 523 5.99 53.99 0.15
C ASN A 523 7.03 55.09 0.27
N GLU A 524 8.18 54.97 -0.40
CA GLU A 524 9.19 56.05 -0.48
C GLU A 524 8.66 57.33 -1.15
N ARG A 525 7.67 57.21 -2.04
CA ARG A 525 7.04 58.36 -2.72
C ARG A 525 5.96 59.03 -1.88
N LYS A 526 5.59 58.47 -0.73
CA LYS A 526 4.51 58.96 0.14
C LYS A 526 5.09 59.74 1.31
N GLU A 527 4.74 61.02 1.42
CA GLU A 527 5.28 61.91 2.45
C GLU A 527 4.73 61.65 3.87
N SER A 528 3.55 61.03 4.00
CA SER A 528 2.94 60.73 5.31
C SER A 528 2.99 59.24 5.67
N THR A 529 3.49 58.93 6.86
CA THR A 529 3.55 57.57 7.45
C THR A 529 2.16 56.91 7.51
N GLY A 530 1.12 57.69 7.79
CA GLY A 530 -0.29 57.27 7.77
C GLY A 530 -0.84 56.83 6.41
N SER A 531 -0.12 57.07 5.30
CA SER A 531 -0.51 56.66 3.94
C SER A 531 0.29 55.48 3.38
N LYS A 532 1.30 55.01 4.12
CA LYS A 532 2.16 53.90 3.72
C LYS A 532 1.40 52.57 3.75
N ASN A 533 1.75 51.69 2.83
CA ASN A 533 1.27 50.31 2.80
C ASN A 533 2.12 49.49 3.77
N TRP A 534 1.51 49.01 4.86
CA TRP A 534 2.20 48.24 5.87
C TRP A 534 2.21 46.75 5.55
N TRP A 535 3.26 46.06 6.00
CA TRP A 535 3.45 44.62 5.88
C TRP A 535 3.71 44.01 7.25
N ILE A 536 3.32 42.74 7.40
CA ILE A 536 3.58 41.94 8.60
C ILE A 536 4.50 40.78 8.22
N LEU A 537 5.66 40.73 8.87
CA LEU A 537 6.64 39.67 8.76
C LEU A 537 6.28 38.56 9.76
N LYS A 538 6.23 37.32 9.28
CA LYS A 538 5.97 36.14 10.10
C LYS A 538 7.06 35.08 9.85
N PRO A 539 7.74 34.59 10.90
CA PRO A 539 8.67 33.47 10.77
C PRO A 539 7.93 32.16 10.48
N GLY A 540 8.43 31.35 9.54
CA GLY A 540 7.74 30.17 9.00
C GLY A 540 7.54 28.99 9.97
N MET A 541 8.25 28.95 11.10
CA MET A 541 8.14 27.91 12.14
C MET A 541 8.07 28.48 13.57
N SER A 542 7.53 29.68 13.73
CA SER A 542 7.32 30.27 15.07
C SER A 542 5.93 29.92 15.61
N ASP A 543 5.86 29.38 16.82
CA ASP A 543 4.60 29.15 17.52
C ASP A 543 4.18 30.38 18.33
N GLY A 544 2.88 30.50 18.61
CA GLY A 544 2.33 31.52 19.51
C GLY A 544 2.30 32.96 18.98
N GLY A 545 3.00 33.26 17.88
CA GLY A 545 3.17 34.62 17.34
C GLY A 545 4.51 35.27 17.69
N ASN A 546 5.47 34.47 18.17
CA ASN A 546 6.85 34.91 18.40
C ASN A 546 7.53 35.36 17.09
N GLY A 547 8.34 36.40 17.13
CA GLY A 547 9.07 36.91 15.96
C GLY A 547 8.20 37.63 14.92
N ILE A 548 6.92 37.92 15.20
CA ILE A 548 6.10 38.74 14.28
C ILE A 548 6.50 40.22 14.40
N ARG A 549 6.71 40.88 13.27
CA ARG A 549 7.08 42.29 13.18
C ARG A 549 6.29 43.01 12.08
N LEU A 550 6.09 44.32 12.24
CA LEU A 550 5.49 45.18 11.22
C LEU A 550 6.57 46.05 10.58
N PHE A 551 6.44 46.29 9.27
CA PHE A 551 7.38 47.12 8.52
C PHE A 551 6.69 47.77 7.33
N SER A 552 7.29 48.84 6.81
CA SER A 552 6.81 49.62 5.69
C SER A 552 7.90 50.01 4.69
N SER A 553 9.18 49.84 5.05
CA SER A 553 10.36 50.10 4.22
C SER A 553 11.36 48.95 4.26
N PHE A 554 12.30 48.94 3.30
CA PHE A 554 13.39 47.98 3.25
C PHE A 554 14.31 48.14 4.48
N ASP A 555 14.65 49.38 4.85
CA ASP A 555 15.50 49.66 6.02
C ASP A 555 14.88 49.13 7.33
N GLU A 556 13.56 49.27 7.50
CA GLU A 556 12.84 48.71 8.66
C GLU A 556 12.90 47.18 8.67
N LEU A 557 12.77 46.55 7.50
CA LEU A 557 12.86 45.09 7.35
C LEU A 557 14.28 44.59 7.62
N GLN A 558 15.30 45.27 7.11
CA GLN A 558 16.70 44.93 7.35
C GLN A 558 17.05 45.06 8.84
N ALA A 559 16.63 46.16 9.49
CA ALA A 559 16.83 46.36 10.91
C ALA A 559 16.19 45.26 11.77
N ILE A 560 15.04 44.70 11.36
CA ILE A 560 14.42 43.56 12.04
C ILE A 560 15.33 42.32 12.01
N PHE A 561 15.98 42.04 10.88
CA PHE A 561 16.87 40.87 10.76
C PHE A 561 18.20 41.09 11.46
N GLU A 562 18.76 42.30 11.40
CA GLU A 562 19.97 42.68 12.14
C GLU A 562 19.76 42.60 13.67
N ASP A 563 18.58 43.00 14.17
CA ASP A 563 18.20 42.84 15.59
C ASP A 563 18.22 41.36 16.02
N TRP A 564 17.73 40.46 15.17
CA TRP A 564 17.74 39.02 15.45
C TRP A 564 19.13 38.38 15.42
N GLU A 565 20.06 38.91 14.62
CA GLU A 565 21.46 38.44 14.60
C GLU A 565 22.29 39.04 15.75
N GLY A 566 22.06 40.32 16.07
CA GLY A 566 22.78 41.03 17.12
C GLY A 566 22.54 40.49 18.52
N SER A 567 21.34 39.95 18.79
CA SER A 567 21.00 39.35 20.09
C SER A 567 21.78 38.07 20.43
N ASP A 568 22.39 37.40 19.45
CA ASP A 568 23.20 36.18 19.66
C ASP A 568 24.70 36.49 19.86
N SER A 569 25.15 37.73 19.63
CA SER A 569 26.58 38.09 19.60
C SER A 569 27.17 38.54 20.95
N GLU A 570 26.36 38.72 22.00
CA GLU A 570 26.87 39.08 23.36
C GLU A 570 27.25 37.86 24.24
N GLY A 571 27.39 36.67 23.65
CA GLY A 571 27.77 35.44 24.38
C GLY A 571 29.24 35.01 24.25
N ASP A 572 30.00 35.54 23.28
CA ASP A 572 31.30 34.98 22.88
C ASP A 572 32.44 36.02 22.90
N GLU A 573 32.58 36.79 23.99
CA GLU A 573 33.82 37.51 24.27
C GLU A 573 34.52 36.98 25.53
N GLU A 574 35.61 36.25 25.25
CA GLU A 574 36.88 36.20 25.98
C GLU A 574 36.88 35.78 27.47
N ASP A 575 37.36 34.57 27.75
CA ASP A 575 38.47 34.41 28.71
C ASP A 575 39.19 33.05 28.54
N GLU A 576 40.36 33.10 27.87
CA GLU A 576 41.40 32.10 28.08
C GLU A 576 42.02 32.32 29.47
N THR A 577 41.83 31.39 30.42
CA THR A 577 42.91 31.00 31.37
C THR A 577 42.60 29.71 32.16
N ASP A 578 43.47 28.72 31.92
CA ASP A 578 44.07 27.71 32.81
C ASP A 578 43.38 27.12 34.07
N HIS A 579 43.64 25.80 34.24
CA HIS A 579 43.67 24.97 35.46
C HIS A 579 42.39 24.28 36.02
N ARG A 580 42.32 22.97 35.77
CA ARG A 580 42.17 21.81 36.70
C ARG A 580 41.32 21.95 37.99
N LYS A 581 40.43 20.94 38.14
CA LYS A 581 39.99 20.14 39.32
C LYS A 581 38.61 20.42 39.95
N ASP A 582 37.86 19.30 40.03
CA ASP A 582 37.07 18.73 41.13
C ASP A 582 35.95 19.52 41.85
N GLU A 583 34.82 18.81 41.93
CA GLU A 583 33.82 18.69 43.01
C GLU A 583 32.87 19.86 43.35
N ASP A 584 31.58 19.58 43.10
CA ASP A 584 30.45 19.64 44.05
C ASP A 584 30.03 21.01 44.61
N THR A 585 28.90 21.53 44.11
CA THR A 585 27.91 22.26 44.93
C THR A 585 26.53 22.26 44.28
N THR A 586 25.55 22.00 45.14
CA THR A 586 24.11 22.02 44.93
C THR A 586 23.58 23.42 45.17
N GLU A 587 22.93 24.06 44.19
CA GLU A 587 22.09 25.25 44.43
C GLU A 587 20.80 25.20 43.58
N ASN A 588 19.73 25.72 44.19
CA ASN A 588 18.31 25.64 43.82
C ASN A 588 17.96 26.36 42.50
N PRO A 589 16.94 25.89 41.75
CA PRO A 589 16.37 26.62 40.63
C PRO A 589 15.13 27.41 41.10
N GLU A 590 15.34 28.58 41.70
CA GLU A 590 14.28 29.61 41.79
C GLU A 590 14.91 30.92 41.30
N ASP A 591 14.24 31.55 40.31
CA ASP A 591 14.59 32.79 39.59
C ASP A 591 15.42 32.64 38.30
N ALA A 592 14.71 32.24 37.23
CA ALA A 592 14.97 32.73 35.88
C ALA A 592 13.65 32.78 35.09
N SER A 593 12.95 33.92 35.17
CA SER A 593 11.96 34.30 34.16
C SER A 593 12.71 34.73 32.89
N ASN A 594 13.31 33.76 32.19
CA ASN A 594 13.83 34.01 30.85
C ASN A 594 12.64 34.02 29.90
N GLN A 595 12.38 35.19 29.32
CA GLN A 595 11.53 35.34 28.15
C GLN A 595 12.04 34.38 27.08
N ASP A 596 11.19 33.47 26.64
CA ASP A 596 11.42 32.57 25.49
C ASP A 596 11.56 33.41 24.20
N HIS A 597 12.71 34.06 24.03
CA HIS A 597 13.20 34.43 22.72
C HIS A 597 13.63 33.13 22.04
N ALA A 598 12.66 32.46 21.42
CA ALA A 598 12.92 31.34 20.53
C ALA A 598 14.06 31.71 19.59
N MET A 599 15.07 30.84 19.41
CA MET A 599 16.26 31.09 18.61
C MET A 599 15.91 31.41 17.15
N THR A 600 15.60 32.67 16.88
CA THR A 600 15.11 33.19 15.59
C THR A 600 16.19 33.09 14.51
N SER A 601 17.47 33.03 14.88
CA SER A 601 18.62 32.82 14.00
C SER A 601 18.65 31.43 13.33
N GLN A 602 17.86 30.46 13.80
CA GLN A 602 17.74 29.14 13.16
C GLN A 602 16.62 29.06 12.12
N LEU A 603 15.80 30.11 11.99
CA LEU A 603 14.67 30.16 11.07
C LEU A 603 15.12 30.72 9.72
N ARG A 604 15.03 29.89 8.67
CA ARG A 604 15.44 30.28 7.31
C ARG A 604 14.30 30.73 6.41
N HIS A 605 13.04 30.46 6.78
CA HIS A 605 11.88 30.76 5.93
C HIS A 605 11.00 31.84 6.54
N PHE A 606 10.73 32.89 5.78
CA PHE A 606 9.91 34.03 6.21
C PHE A 606 8.74 34.27 5.27
N ILE A 607 7.67 34.84 5.81
CA ILE A 607 6.49 35.25 5.05
C ILE A 607 6.18 36.71 5.35
N ALA A 608 6.20 37.54 4.31
CA ALA A 608 5.71 38.91 4.35
C ALA A 608 4.27 38.93 3.80
N GLN A 609 3.33 39.41 4.61
CA GLN A 609 1.92 39.54 4.24
C GLN A 609 1.50 41.01 4.30
N PRO A 610 0.69 41.52 3.36
CA PRO A 610 0.13 42.87 3.47
C PRO A 610 -0.68 43.00 4.76
N TYR A 611 -0.40 44.03 5.55
CA TYR A 611 -1.11 44.32 6.77
C TYR A 611 -2.46 44.99 6.47
N ILE A 612 -3.51 44.52 7.12
CA ILE A 612 -4.87 45.03 6.91
C ILE A 612 -5.10 46.17 7.91
N ASP A 613 -5.09 47.39 7.41
CA ASP A 613 -5.37 48.63 8.15
C ASP A 613 -6.40 49.48 7.38
N PRO A 614 -7.40 50.08 8.06
CA PRO A 614 -7.79 49.85 9.45
C PRO A 614 -8.74 48.63 9.62
N PRO A 615 -8.60 47.86 10.71
CA PRO A 615 -9.53 46.79 11.07
C PRO A 615 -10.86 47.37 11.58
N LEU A 616 -11.88 46.51 11.70
CA LEU A 616 -13.12 46.86 12.38
C LEU A 616 -12.87 47.05 13.87
N LEU A 617 -13.26 48.21 14.40
CA LEU A 617 -13.13 48.56 15.81
C LEU A 617 -14.51 48.72 16.44
N LEU A 618 -14.71 48.11 17.61
CA LEU A 618 -15.98 48.17 18.34
C LEU A 618 -15.80 48.94 19.65
N GLU A 619 -16.55 50.04 19.80
CA GLU A 619 -16.48 50.94 20.96
C GLU A 619 -16.77 50.22 22.28
N ALA A 620 -17.79 49.35 22.29
CA ALA A 620 -18.19 48.55 23.45
C ALA A 620 -17.08 47.60 23.95
N TYR A 621 -16.06 47.34 23.13
CA TYR A 621 -14.94 46.45 23.42
C TYR A 621 -13.60 47.19 23.47
N GLY A 622 -13.64 48.51 23.66
CA GLY A 622 -12.45 49.34 23.87
C GLY A 622 -11.67 49.65 22.59
N ASN A 623 -12.31 49.59 21.42
CA ASN A 623 -11.66 49.82 20.12
C ASN A 623 -10.38 48.99 19.93
N ARG A 624 -10.41 47.76 20.45
CA ARG A 624 -9.33 46.78 20.31
C ARG A 624 -9.51 46.02 18.99
N LYS A 625 -8.40 45.71 18.31
CA LYS A 625 -8.41 44.85 17.13
C LYS A 625 -8.86 43.45 17.53
N PHE A 626 -9.62 42.75 16.68
CA PHE A 626 -9.99 41.36 16.91
C PHE A 626 -9.98 40.55 15.62
N HIS A 627 -9.75 39.25 15.72
CA HIS A 627 -10.00 38.31 14.63
C HIS A 627 -11.16 37.39 15.00
N ILE A 628 -11.79 36.82 13.98
CA ILE A 628 -12.84 35.82 14.11
C ILE A 628 -12.21 34.44 13.90
N ARG A 629 -12.34 33.56 14.89
CA ARG A 629 -12.08 32.12 14.77
C ARG A 629 -13.38 31.44 14.40
N ALA A 630 -13.45 30.95 13.17
CA ALA A 630 -14.54 30.10 12.69
C ALA A 630 -14.10 28.64 12.67
N TYR A 631 -15.00 27.73 13.07
CA TYR A 631 -14.74 26.29 12.97
C TYR A 631 -15.32 25.74 11.67
N VAL A 632 -14.49 25.10 10.87
CA VAL A 632 -14.84 24.57 9.55
C VAL A 632 -14.64 23.06 9.57
N LEU A 633 -15.66 22.32 9.17
CA LEU A 633 -15.60 20.88 9.00
C LEU A 633 -15.45 20.56 7.52
N ALA A 634 -14.38 19.88 7.15
CA ALA A 634 -14.28 19.20 5.87
C ALA A 634 -14.52 17.70 6.08
N ALA A 635 -15.41 17.09 5.30
CA ALA A 635 -15.78 15.69 5.44
C ALA A 635 -15.82 14.99 4.08
N GLY A 636 -15.18 13.82 3.98
CA GLY A 636 -15.11 13.02 2.76
C GLY A 636 -14.32 13.71 1.64
N ALA A 637 -14.73 13.49 0.39
CA ALA A 637 -13.99 13.92 -0.80
C ALA A 637 -14.82 14.75 -1.81
N LEU A 638 -15.36 15.94 -1.50
CA LEU A 638 -15.11 16.82 -0.37
C LEU A 638 -16.40 17.62 -0.09
N ARG A 639 -16.92 17.53 1.15
CA ARG A 639 -18.00 18.39 1.65
C ARG A 639 -17.42 19.33 2.70
N VAL A 640 -17.70 20.63 2.59
CA VAL A 640 -17.18 21.66 3.49
C VAL A 640 -18.35 22.35 4.17
N PHE A 641 -18.27 22.44 5.49
CA PHE A 641 -19.29 23.05 6.33
C PHE A 641 -18.67 24.11 7.23
N VAL A 642 -19.39 25.20 7.45
CA VAL A 642 -18.96 26.26 8.38
C VAL A 642 -19.87 26.20 9.60
N TYR A 643 -19.28 26.07 10.78
CA TYR A 643 -20.04 26.11 12.03
C TYR A 643 -20.44 27.55 12.35
N ARG A 644 -21.72 27.75 12.69
CA ARG A 644 -22.31 29.08 12.87
C ARG A 644 -21.74 29.77 14.10
N GLU A 645 -21.56 29.07 15.22
CA GLU A 645 -20.98 29.69 16.41
C GLU A 645 -19.48 29.91 16.22
N MET A 646 -19.07 31.18 16.31
CA MET A 646 -17.70 31.65 16.08
C MET A 646 -17.23 32.50 17.26
N LEU A 647 -15.92 32.56 17.46
CA LEU A 647 -15.30 33.37 18.51
C LEU A 647 -14.71 34.63 17.92
N ALA A 648 -14.79 35.73 18.66
CA ALA A 648 -14.05 36.96 18.41
C ALA A 648 -12.97 37.10 19.49
N LEU A 649 -11.71 37.12 19.06
CA LEU A 649 -10.53 37.17 19.92
C LEU A 649 -9.88 38.54 19.78
N PHE A 650 -9.95 39.33 20.85
CA PHE A 650 -9.46 40.71 20.91
C PHE A 650 -7.98 40.76 21.32
N ALA A 651 -7.28 41.74 20.75
CA ALA A 651 -5.94 42.15 21.19
C ALA A 651 -5.99 42.67 22.63
N ALA A 652 -4.83 42.67 23.29
CA ALA A 652 -4.73 43.10 24.69
C ALA A 652 -5.02 44.60 24.85
N LYS A 653 -4.58 45.41 23.90
CA LYS A 653 -4.61 46.88 23.96
C LYS A 653 -5.46 47.49 22.85
N GLN A 654 -5.84 48.76 23.04
CA GLN A 654 -6.56 49.56 22.06
C GLN A 654 -5.75 49.66 20.76
N TYR A 655 -6.43 49.55 19.62
CA TYR A 655 -5.78 49.62 18.32
C TYR A 655 -5.35 51.05 17.99
N GLN A 656 -4.13 51.20 17.49
CA GLN A 656 -3.68 52.39 16.79
C GLN A 656 -3.16 51.96 15.41
N SER A 657 -3.36 52.80 14.39
CA SER A 657 -2.80 52.50 13.06
C SER A 657 -1.27 52.61 13.14
N PRO A 658 -0.51 51.67 12.55
CA PRO A 658 0.95 51.72 12.54
C PRO A 658 1.53 53.04 11.98
N GLY A 659 0.79 53.72 11.11
CA GLY A 659 1.22 55.01 10.56
C GLY A 659 0.95 56.23 11.45
N HIS A 660 0.36 56.05 12.64
CA HIS A 660 0.01 57.12 13.59
C HIS A 660 0.74 57.02 14.94
N SER A 661 1.62 56.04 15.13
CA SER A 661 2.55 56.02 16.26
C SER A 661 3.52 57.19 16.10
N GLY A 662 3.63 58.06 17.10
CA GLY A 662 4.57 59.18 17.09
C GLY A 662 6.00 58.70 16.86
N ASP A 663 6.82 59.55 16.24
CA ASP A 663 8.15 59.25 15.65
C ASP A 663 9.21 58.63 16.59
N GLU A 664 8.90 58.26 17.84
CA GLU A 664 9.87 57.77 18.84
C GLU A 664 9.41 56.55 19.68
N GLU A 665 8.19 56.00 19.51
CA GLU A 665 7.77 54.80 20.26
C GLU A 665 7.86 53.52 19.42
N ILE A 666 8.57 52.51 19.95
CA ILE A 666 8.59 51.14 19.43
C ILE A 666 7.15 50.66 19.25
N LEU A 667 6.78 50.21 18.05
CA LEU A 667 5.44 49.69 17.74
C LEU A 667 5.03 48.61 18.75
N ASP A 668 4.01 48.91 19.55
CA ASP A 668 3.49 48.00 20.55
C ASP A 668 2.68 46.87 19.90
N LEU A 669 3.33 45.74 19.65
CA LEU A 669 2.73 44.57 19.01
C LEU A 669 1.47 44.06 19.74
N ALA A 670 1.29 44.35 21.04
CA ALA A 670 0.10 43.97 21.81
C ALA A 670 -1.19 44.69 21.35
N GLN A 671 -1.08 45.75 20.54
CA GLN A 671 -2.20 46.42 19.88
C GLN A 671 -2.61 45.75 18.56
N HIS A 672 -1.67 45.02 17.93
CA HIS A 672 -1.81 44.51 16.57
C HIS A 672 -1.95 42.99 16.50
N LEU A 673 -1.49 42.27 17.52
CA LEU A 673 -1.60 40.82 17.65
C LEU A 673 -2.77 40.45 18.56
N THR A 674 -3.61 39.55 18.05
CA THR A 674 -4.84 39.09 18.70
C THR A 674 -4.68 37.70 19.32
N ASN A 675 -3.47 37.15 19.32
CA ASN A 675 -3.18 35.85 19.93
C ASN A 675 -3.31 35.97 21.45
N THR A 676 -4.10 35.10 22.04
CA THR A 676 -4.35 35.07 23.49
C THR A 676 -3.19 34.45 24.27
N CYS A 677 -2.22 33.82 23.60
CA CYS A 677 -1.07 33.16 24.23
C CYS A 677 -0.17 34.12 25.02
N PHE A 678 -0.10 35.39 24.62
CA PHE A 678 0.69 36.44 25.27
C PHE A 678 -0.09 37.24 26.34
N GLN A 679 -1.32 36.84 26.66
CA GLN A 679 -2.18 37.54 27.60
C GLN A 679 -2.23 36.77 28.93
N ASP A 680 -2.24 37.47 30.06
CA ASP A 680 -2.46 36.83 31.36
C ASP A 680 -3.87 36.21 31.45
N GLU A 681 -4.06 35.17 32.27
CA GLU A 681 -5.33 34.42 32.39
C GLU A 681 -6.56 35.31 32.69
N GLU A 682 -6.38 36.36 33.49
CA GLU A 682 -7.44 37.33 33.80
C GLU A 682 -7.84 38.14 32.55
N THR A 683 -6.85 38.57 31.77
CA THR A 683 -7.03 39.30 30.50
C THR A 683 -7.62 38.40 29.41
N LYS A 684 -7.22 37.12 29.33
CA LYS A 684 -7.77 36.13 28.37
C LYS A 684 -9.28 35.99 28.48
N SER A 685 -9.82 35.93 29.71
CA SER A 685 -11.25 35.79 29.95
C SER A 685 -12.08 36.97 29.41
N SER A 686 -11.48 38.17 29.37
CA SER A 686 -12.08 39.42 28.88
C SER A 686 -11.84 39.71 27.39
N SER A 687 -11.04 38.87 26.72
CA SER A 687 -10.62 39.07 25.33
C SER A 687 -11.31 38.11 24.36
N VAL A 688 -12.02 37.10 24.84
CA VAL A 688 -12.73 36.14 23.99
C VAL A 688 -14.24 36.29 24.16
N HIS A 689 -14.94 36.55 23.05
CA HIS A 689 -16.38 36.72 23.03
C HIS A 689 -17.02 35.87 21.94
N GLN A 690 -18.29 35.50 22.11
CA GLN A 690 -19.07 34.94 21.01
C GLN A 690 -19.33 36.04 19.97
N PHE A 691 -19.00 35.78 18.70
CA PHE A 691 -19.20 36.74 17.62
C PHE A 691 -20.64 37.26 17.53
N TRP A 692 -21.62 36.37 17.69
CA TRP A 692 -23.03 36.73 17.62
C TRP A 692 -23.50 37.64 18.75
N ARG A 693 -22.78 37.68 19.87
CA ARG A 693 -23.07 38.56 21.02
C ARG A 693 -22.38 39.92 20.91
N LEU A 694 -21.57 40.16 19.86
CA LEU A 694 -20.94 41.45 19.66
C LEU A 694 -21.98 42.53 19.37
N GLU A 695 -21.81 43.67 20.04
CA GLU A 695 -22.60 44.88 19.89
C GLU A 695 -21.82 45.96 19.11
N SER A 696 -22.52 46.67 18.23
CA SER A 696 -21.98 47.83 17.51
C SER A 696 -23.03 48.92 17.44
N THR A 697 -22.58 50.16 17.62
CA THR A 697 -23.40 51.39 17.59
C THR A 697 -23.45 52.03 16.20
N HIS A 698 -22.48 51.74 15.34
CA HIS A 698 -22.26 52.44 14.06
C HIS A 698 -22.43 51.55 12.82
N LEU A 699 -22.53 50.23 12.98
CA LEU A 699 -22.76 49.29 11.89
C LEU A 699 -24.25 49.01 11.66
N ARG A 700 -24.61 48.64 10.42
CA ARG A 700 -25.96 48.19 10.05
C ARG A 700 -26.34 46.91 10.79
N ALA A 701 -27.59 46.76 11.22
CA ALA A 701 -28.02 45.65 12.09
C ALA A 701 -27.70 44.22 11.59
N ASP A 702 -27.61 44.00 10.28
CA ASP A 702 -27.32 42.71 9.64
C ASP A 702 -25.83 42.51 9.29
N TRP A 703 -24.93 43.38 9.75
CA TRP A 703 -23.50 43.29 9.46
C TRP A 703 -22.90 41.91 9.83
N LYS A 704 -23.38 41.29 10.92
CA LYS A 704 -22.95 39.97 11.37
C LYS A 704 -23.34 38.86 10.40
N GLU A 705 -24.54 38.92 9.84
CA GLU A 705 -24.99 37.96 8.83
C GLU A 705 -24.24 38.17 7.50
N MET A 706 -23.95 39.42 7.12
CA MET A 706 -23.11 39.73 5.96
C MET A 706 -21.69 39.19 6.12
N VAL A 707 -21.09 39.33 7.30
CA VAL A 707 -19.77 38.77 7.63
C VAL A 707 -19.80 37.25 7.59
N PHE A 708 -20.81 36.61 8.19
CA PHE A 708 -20.95 35.16 8.17
C PHE A 708 -21.12 34.61 6.74
N GLN A 709 -21.89 35.30 5.89
CA GLN A 709 -22.03 34.91 4.48
C GLN A 709 -20.71 35.01 3.73
N GLN A 710 -19.96 36.10 3.92
CA GLN A 710 -18.62 36.24 3.33
C GLN A 710 -17.67 35.13 3.80
N ILE A 711 -17.68 34.79 5.10
CA ILE A 711 -16.92 33.66 5.64
C ILE A 711 -17.30 32.36 4.92
N CYS A 712 -18.60 32.08 4.75
CA CYS A 712 -19.08 30.89 4.04
C CYS A 712 -18.58 30.84 2.59
N ASP A 713 -18.68 31.95 1.86
CA ASP A 713 -18.29 32.04 0.46
C ASP A 713 -16.77 31.86 0.30
N VAL A 714 -15.98 32.56 1.12
CA VAL A 714 -14.50 32.50 1.14
C VAL A 714 -14.02 31.11 1.53
N THR A 715 -14.58 30.51 2.58
CA THR A 715 -14.24 29.15 3.01
C THR A 715 -14.59 28.13 1.92
N GLY A 716 -15.78 28.23 1.32
CA GLY A 716 -16.17 27.32 0.26
C GLY A 716 -15.22 27.37 -0.94
N GLU A 717 -14.78 28.57 -1.31
CA GLU A 717 -13.90 28.77 -2.47
C GLU A 717 -12.44 28.40 -2.19
N VAL A 718 -11.89 28.68 -1.01
CA VAL A 718 -10.50 28.30 -0.69
C VAL A 718 -10.30 26.78 -0.63
N PHE A 719 -11.29 26.04 -0.12
CA PHE A 719 -11.24 24.58 -0.13
C PHE A 719 -11.41 24.01 -1.55
N GLU A 720 -12.21 24.65 -2.41
CA GLU A 720 -12.32 24.28 -3.82
C GLU A 720 -11.00 24.52 -4.57
N ALA A 721 -10.37 25.67 -4.34
CA ALA A 721 -9.05 25.99 -4.87
C ALA A 721 -8.01 24.94 -4.45
N ALA A 722 -7.94 24.59 -3.16
CA ALA A 722 -7.02 23.58 -2.67
C ALA A 722 -7.28 22.20 -3.29
N ALA A 723 -8.55 21.79 -3.39
CA ALA A 723 -8.93 20.47 -3.92
C ALA A 723 -8.66 20.31 -5.42
N ARG A 724 -8.80 21.38 -6.21
CA ARG A 724 -8.65 21.31 -7.67
C ARG A 724 -7.25 21.68 -8.16
N GLU A 725 -6.63 22.68 -7.55
CA GLU A 725 -5.37 23.25 -8.05
C GLU A 725 -4.14 22.70 -7.33
N GLN A 726 -4.30 22.17 -6.12
CA GLN A 726 -3.19 21.71 -5.29
C GLN A 726 -3.35 20.23 -4.90
N MET A 727 -3.73 19.38 -5.87
CA MET A 727 -4.00 17.94 -5.66
C MET A 727 -2.83 17.13 -5.07
N VAL A 728 -1.59 17.62 -5.19
CA VAL A 728 -0.39 17.01 -4.58
C VAL A 728 -0.25 17.43 -3.11
N HIS A 729 -0.85 18.54 -2.71
CA HIS A 729 -0.65 19.20 -1.41
C HIS A 729 -1.92 19.24 -0.56
N PHE A 730 -3.09 18.93 -1.13
CA PHE A 730 -4.33 18.65 -0.43
C PHE A 730 -5.05 17.47 -1.10
N GLN A 731 -5.25 16.39 -0.33
CA GLN A 731 -5.89 15.17 -0.78
C GLN A 731 -7.04 14.81 0.15
N ALA A 732 -8.24 15.18 -0.27
CA ALA A 732 -9.46 14.80 0.43
C ALA A 732 -9.73 13.29 0.25
N LEU A 733 -9.80 12.56 1.37
CA LEU A 733 -10.11 11.14 1.46
C LEU A 733 -11.59 10.94 1.83
N PRO A 734 -12.31 9.98 1.20
CA PRO A 734 -13.74 9.75 1.47
C PRO A 734 -14.06 9.35 2.91
N ASN A 735 -13.09 8.72 3.56
CA ASN A 735 -13.19 8.19 4.92
C ASN A 735 -12.42 9.02 5.95
N ALA A 736 -12.13 10.28 5.61
CA ALA A 736 -11.60 11.25 6.55
C ALA A 736 -12.58 12.40 6.73
N PHE A 737 -12.56 13.00 7.91
CA PHE A 737 -13.08 14.33 8.13
C PHE A 737 -12.06 15.10 8.97
N GLU A 738 -12.08 16.41 8.93
CA GLU A 738 -11.16 17.22 9.71
C GLU A 738 -11.81 18.55 10.10
N ILE A 739 -11.50 18.99 11.32
CA ILE A 739 -11.95 20.27 11.86
C ILE A 739 -10.79 21.26 11.75
N PHE A 740 -11.03 22.37 11.06
CA PHE A 740 -10.09 23.47 10.92
C PHE A 740 -10.58 24.67 11.73
N GLY A 741 -9.67 25.35 12.43
CA GLY A 741 -9.89 26.69 12.93
C GLY A 741 -9.44 27.69 11.86
N VAL A 742 -10.38 28.43 11.28
CA VAL A 742 -10.11 29.39 10.23
C VAL A 742 -10.19 30.79 10.80
N ASP A 743 -9.09 31.53 10.64
CA ASP A 743 -8.94 32.87 11.21
C ASP A 743 -9.20 33.94 10.15
N PHE A 744 -10.11 34.84 10.48
CA PHE A 744 -10.54 35.94 9.64
C PHE A 744 -10.39 37.28 10.33
N LEU A 745 -9.98 38.30 9.60
CA LEU A 745 -10.05 39.68 10.05
C LEU A 745 -11.20 40.40 9.36
N VAL A 746 -11.89 41.28 10.07
CA VAL A 746 -12.91 42.14 9.47
C VAL A 746 -12.34 43.55 9.38
N ASP A 747 -12.43 44.19 8.22
CA ASP A 747 -12.02 45.59 8.03
C ASP A 747 -13.13 46.58 8.43
N GLN A 748 -12.80 47.86 8.49
CA GLN A 748 -13.76 48.94 8.81
C GLN A 748 -15.03 48.95 7.95
N ASN A 749 -15.01 48.37 6.75
CA ASN A 749 -16.13 48.32 5.82
C ASN A 749 -16.93 47.01 5.94
N ALA A 750 -16.65 46.20 6.97
CA ALA A 750 -17.20 44.87 7.17
C ALA A 750 -16.84 43.86 6.06
N ASN A 751 -15.73 44.06 5.35
CA ASN A 751 -15.18 43.01 4.49
C ASN A 751 -14.35 42.02 5.30
N VAL A 752 -14.52 40.74 4.98
CA VAL A 752 -13.82 39.64 5.64
C VAL A 752 -12.51 39.34 4.91
N TRP A 753 -11.44 39.12 5.64
CA TRP A 753 -10.12 38.80 5.11
C TRP A 753 -9.62 37.51 5.74
N LEU A 754 -9.39 36.48 4.92
CA LEU A 754 -8.82 35.21 5.35
C LEU A 754 -7.35 35.39 5.75
N LEU A 755 -6.99 35.00 6.97
CA LEU A 755 -5.63 35.09 7.49
C LEU A 755 -4.89 33.75 7.39
N GLU A 756 -5.49 32.67 7.87
CA GLU A 756 -4.89 31.33 7.95
C GLU A 756 -5.93 30.24 8.29
N LEU A 757 -5.56 28.99 8.04
CA LEU A 757 -6.31 27.80 8.45
C LEU A 757 -5.42 26.94 9.36
N ASN A 758 -5.92 26.63 10.54
CA ASN A 758 -5.22 25.87 11.56
C ASN A 758 -5.86 24.48 11.68
N ALA A 759 -5.09 23.42 11.39
CA ALA A 759 -5.50 22.05 11.71
C ALA A 759 -5.35 21.80 13.21
N TYR A 760 -6.21 20.93 13.77
CA TYR A 760 -6.26 20.66 15.21
C TYR A 760 -6.29 21.97 16.02
N PRO A 761 -7.29 22.85 15.79
CA PRO A 761 -7.32 24.16 16.42
C PRO A 761 -7.38 24.05 17.94
N ASP A 762 -6.79 25.03 18.63
CA ASP A 762 -6.88 25.11 20.08
C ASP A 762 -8.30 25.49 20.52
N PHE A 763 -9.02 24.51 21.07
CA PHE A 763 -10.38 24.67 21.55
C PHE A 763 -10.45 25.32 22.95
N LYS A 764 -9.35 25.31 23.73
CA LYS A 764 -9.31 25.89 25.09
C LYS A 764 -9.48 27.40 25.07
N GLN A 765 -9.15 28.05 23.95
CA GLN A 765 -9.34 29.49 23.75
C GLN A 765 -10.78 29.94 24.01
N THR A 766 -11.75 29.03 23.90
CA THR A 766 -13.17 29.29 24.19
C THR A 766 -13.46 29.60 25.67
N GLY A 767 -12.58 29.19 26.59
CA GLY A 767 -12.79 29.30 28.04
C GLY A 767 -13.80 28.28 28.59
N SER A 768 -13.99 28.25 29.90
CA SER A 768 -14.93 27.35 30.58
C SER A 768 -16.39 27.67 30.29
N ASP A 769 -16.72 28.96 30.20
CA ASP A 769 -18.12 29.43 30.20
C ASP A 769 -18.83 29.21 28.87
N LEU A 770 -18.06 29.11 27.79
CA LEU A 770 -18.56 28.90 26.42
C LEU A 770 -18.32 27.46 25.92
N GLN A 771 -17.70 26.61 26.75
CA GLN A 771 -17.21 25.27 26.40
C GLN A 771 -18.30 24.38 25.78
N ASP A 772 -19.39 24.09 26.51
CA ASP A 772 -20.45 23.19 26.00
C ASP A 772 -21.30 23.86 24.91
N ALA A 773 -21.51 25.17 25.00
CA ALA A 773 -22.34 25.91 24.06
C ALA A 773 -21.70 25.97 22.66
N VAL A 774 -20.40 26.26 22.58
CA VAL A 774 -19.67 26.40 21.30
C VAL A 774 -19.00 25.10 20.91
N VAL A 775 -18.06 24.59 21.72
CA VAL A 775 -17.26 23.40 21.39
C VAL A 775 -18.08 22.12 21.52
N GLY A 776 -18.90 22.00 22.57
CA GLY A 776 -19.84 20.88 22.70
C GLY A 776 -20.85 20.83 21.56
N GLY A 777 -21.38 22.00 21.15
CA GLY A 777 -22.25 22.13 19.97
C GLY A 777 -21.56 21.73 18.67
N LEU A 778 -20.31 22.14 18.49
CA LEU A 778 -19.49 21.77 17.34
C LEU A 778 -19.36 20.26 17.20
N PHE A 779 -18.97 19.53 18.25
CA PHE A 779 -18.80 18.07 18.17
C PHE A 779 -20.11 17.31 17.92
N ARG A 780 -21.26 17.82 18.41
CA ARG A 780 -22.58 17.28 18.07
C ARG A 780 -22.88 17.42 16.57
N GLU A 781 -22.59 18.59 16.00
CA GLU A 781 -22.79 18.82 14.57
C GLU A 781 -21.78 18.05 13.70
N VAL A 782 -20.52 17.91 14.14
CA VAL A 782 -19.52 17.05 13.48
C VAL A 782 -19.98 15.59 13.46
N ALA A 783 -20.46 15.08 14.59
CA ALA A 783 -21.01 13.73 14.68
C ALA A 783 -22.16 13.54 13.68
N ARG A 784 -23.08 14.50 13.59
CA ARG A 784 -24.23 14.45 12.67
C ARG A 784 -23.83 14.61 11.19
N ALA A 785 -22.88 15.47 10.85
CA ALA A 785 -22.56 15.84 9.47
C ALA A 785 -21.50 14.93 8.81
N ALA A 786 -20.53 14.44 9.59
CA ALA A 786 -19.42 13.63 9.11
C ALA A 786 -19.47 12.17 9.56
N ILE A 787 -19.70 11.92 10.86
CA ILE A 787 -19.54 10.58 11.45
C ILE A 787 -20.74 9.69 11.16
N GLY A 788 -21.94 10.11 11.57
CA GLY A 788 -23.18 9.37 11.32
C GLY A 788 -23.37 8.98 9.85
N PRO A 789 -23.23 9.93 8.88
CA PRO A 789 -23.41 9.64 7.47
C PRO A 789 -22.42 8.62 6.91
N PHE A 790 -21.17 8.61 7.39
CA PHE A 790 -20.19 7.59 7.01
C PHE A 790 -20.62 6.19 7.45
N PHE A 791 -21.22 6.07 8.64
CA PHE A 791 -21.74 4.79 9.16
C PHE A 791 -23.19 4.48 8.73
N GLY A 792 -23.75 5.25 7.77
CA GLY A 792 -25.05 4.95 7.16
C GLY A 792 -26.26 5.68 7.75
N ALA A 793 -26.05 6.69 8.60
CA ALA A 793 -27.13 7.59 9.05
C ALA A 793 -27.57 8.55 7.94
N ALA A 794 -28.84 8.93 7.93
CA ALA A 794 -29.30 10.00 7.05
C ALA A 794 -28.84 11.37 7.57
N TYR A 795 -28.28 12.21 6.70
CA TYR A 795 -27.99 13.61 7.01
C TYR A 795 -29.12 14.51 6.50
N HIS A 796 -29.74 15.27 7.40
CA HIS A 796 -30.88 16.15 7.08
C HIS A 796 -30.52 17.65 7.02
N GLY A 797 -29.24 18.00 7.00
CA GLY A 797 -28.80 19.40 7.04
C GLY A 797 -28.94 20.01 8.44
N SER A 798 -28.19 21.08 8.69
CA SER A 798 -28.26 21.84 9.95
C SER A 798 -28.08 23.33 9.67
N SER A 799 -28.93 24.16 10.27
CA SER A 799 -28.76 25.62 10.21
C SER A 799 -27.57 26.10 11.04
N GLN A 800 -27.10 25.29 11.99
CA GLN A 800 -25.93 25.58 12.82
C GLN A 800 -24.61 25.20 12.13
N MET A 801 -24.65 24.35 11.12
CA MET A 801 -23.47 23.94 10.36
C MET A 801 -23.85 23.79 8.87
N PRO A 802 -24.11 24.91 8.16
CA PRO A 802 -24.46 24.90 6.75
C PRO A 802 -23.35 24.28 5.88
N LEU A 803 -23.76 23.51 4.86
CA LEU A 803 -22.90 23.03 3.79
C LEU A 803 -22.59 24.19 2.83
N VAL A 804 -21.33 24.61 2.77
CA VAL A 804 -20.89 25.76 1.94
C VAL A 804 -20.26 25.34 0.63
N ARG A 805 -19.76 24.11 0.54
CA ARG A 805 -19.21 23.53 -0.69
C ARG A 805 -19.38 22.02 -0.72
N ALA A 806 -19.79 21.48 -1.86
CA ALA A 806 -19.74 20.05 -2.14
C ALA A 806 -19.11 19.85 -3.52
N LEU A 807 -18.00 19.12 -3.56
CA LEU A 807 -17.25 18.84 -4.77
C LEU A 807 -17.37 17.37 -5.13
N SER A 808 -17.67 17.09 -6.39
CA SER A 808 -17.51 15.76 -6.97
C SER A 808 -16.07 15.65 -7.50
N LEU A 809 -15.16 15.11 -6.69
CA LEU A 809 -13.76 14.91 -7.08
C LEU A 809 -13.54 13.59 -7.83
N GLY A 810 -14.61 12.82 -8.11
CA GLY A 810 -14.53 11.49 -8.71
C GLY A 810 -13.94 10.44 -7.77
N ARG A 811 -14.11 10.64 -6.47
CA ARG A 811 -13.53 9.83 -5.38
C ARG A 811 -14.57 9.33 -4.38
N ASP A 812 -15.87 9.51 -4.67
CA ASP A 812 -16.98 9.23 -3.73
C ASP A 812 -17.11 7.74 -3.33
#